data_AF-A0AAD5DM68-F1
#
_entry.id   AF-A0AAD5DM68-F1
#
_cell.length_a   1.000
_cell.length_b   1.000
_cell.length_c   1.000
_cell.angle_alpha   90.00
_cell.angle_beta   90.00
_cell.angle_gamma   90.00
#
_symmetry.space_group_name_H-M   'P 1'
#
loop_
_entity.id
_entity.type
_entity.pdbx_description
1 polymer ?
#
loop_
_entity_poly.entity_id
_entity_poly.type
_entity_poly.pdbx_seq_one_letter_code
_entity_poly.pdbx_strand_id
1 'polypeptide(L)'
;MRLLIAMLLAGAVAAASPRRLAAEASEGGDGAAKTSAFWGAAGEKWEPDGPFIDFSYAGYRGSDAALPRPPITKRLADFRKGGRSDGSALQAMVEWANDQPSKAGWVVLSLPAGQIQLDRPLSIRRSQTVLRGAGRDATTLYITKSLSQVDRTGGLKPGQLVSVMYRESGALAQEIMEGEGRVGSGSIGNDLYFTTPIKSVEGKTVTLRRALPLDIKDSMNVALVDNWFTLEDVGIEDLTIEFKWERYGEHHQERGYSGIELERVQDSWVRNVRVVNVDNGFLVSNSNRVTLQGIEVAVTKGRQGNGNGGPWDGHWGVRLGYSTDVLVQDFSIQAKMRHAVGADSGAMFSVYSNGRMKDGNLEMHRGHSAQILFTDVHLGASTRGFASSGPDDAGSSSGAYTTFWNIDSNSGTQPLPDHNGAAPGSCVYGPDINFIGVTFRQAGKLCDRWVYEPGRVTPPNLFEAQLARRRGGAAAAAKAAATAARQAAAEEAAAKAKAAAAAAAEAQAAADAAHQAAAEAAAKAAEEQAAAQAAAQQAAAEQAAADAAEKAAASPSPAPAHAEPALPAEPIETPAEIQPQTTPPKKTTVAVAAAAAAAVDAAAAAPSPAPAPAANAMAAAANTDVLAVEIPAAPRGFKRGTL
;
A
#
# COMPACT_ATOMS: atom_id res chain seq x y z
N MET A 1 20.26 73.70 14.36
CA MET A 1 20.82 73.70 12.99
C MET A 1 20.09 72.63 12.16
N ARG A 2 20.12 72.68 10.83
CA ARG A 2 19.19 71.96 9.92
C ARG A 2 19.36 70.43 9.87
N LEU A 3 18.24 69.73 9.57
CA LEU A 3 18.02 68.47 8.81
C LEU A 3 19.03 67.29 8.97
N LEU A 4 18.64 66.01 9.06
CA LEU A 4 17.95 65.23 8.01
C LEU A 4 17.47 63.84 8.52
N ILE A 5 16.25 63.46 8.09
CA ILE A 5 15.75 62.12 7.67
C ILE A 5 15.97 60.86 8.56
N ALA A 6 14.86 60.14 8.76
CA ALA A 6 14.80 58.82 9.38
C ALA A 6 14.77 57.67 8.34
N MET A 7 15.19 56.47 8.76
CA MET A 7 14.64 55.21 8.20
C MET A 7 14.77 54.07 9.22
N LEU A 8 13.65 53.72 9.86
CA LEU A 8 13.49 52.48 10.64
C LEU A 8 12.93 51.42 9.69
N LEU A 9 13.78 50.50 9.22
CA LEU A 9 13.33 49.31 8.52
C LEU A 9 12.79 48.29 9.53
N ALA A 10 11.47 48.23 9.66
CA ALA A 10 10.81 47.10 10.30
C ALA A 10 10.93 45.88 9.37
N GLY A 11 11.77 44.92 9.73
CA GLY A 11 11.91 43.67 9.01
C GLY A 11 10.65 42.81 9.09
N ALA A 12 9.85 42.80 8.03
CA ALA A 12 8.76 41.83 7.90
C ALA A 12 9.34 40.43 7.73
N VAL A 13 9.08 39.55 8.68
CA VAL A 13 9.39 38.11 8.56
C VAL A 13 8.43 37.51 7.53
N ALA A 14 8.87 37.47 6.27
CA ALA A 14 8.16 36.75 5.23
C ALA A 14 8.20 35.24 5.54
N ALA A 15 7.03 34.61 5.67
CA ALA A 15 6.94 33.16 5.80
C ALA A 15 7.52 32.51 4.54
N ALA A 16 8.63 31.79 4.69
CA ALA A 16 9.29 31.11 3.58
C ALA A 16 8.36 30.04 2.99
N SER A 17 7.81 30.32 1.81
CA SER A 17 7.08 29.33 1.02
C SER A 17 8.06 28.24 0.55
N PRO A 18 7.73 26.94 0.69
CA PRO A 18 8.62 25.86 0.27
C PRO A 18 8.61 25.72 -1.27
N ARG A 19 9.32 26.62 -1.96
CA ARG A 19 9.52 26.54 -3.41
C ARG A 19 10.73 25.67 -3.74
N ARG A 20 10.46 24.65 -4.57
CA ARG A 20 11.41 23.86 -5.39
C ARG A 20 12.32 22.85 -4.65
N LEU A 21 11.71 21.69 -4.36
CA LEU A 21 12.38 20.39 -4.45
C LEU A 21 11.71 19.57 -5.58
N ALA A 22 11.82 20.10 -6.81
CA ALA A 22 11.20 19.55 -8.01
C ALA A 22 11.95 20.01 -9.29
N ALA A 23 13.28 19.94 -9.28
CA ALA A 23 14.13 20.26 -10.43
C ALA A 23 15.51 19.55 -10.42
N GLU A 24 15.64 18.42 -9.72
CA GLU A 24 16.78 17.50 -9.83
C GLU A 24 16.24 16.08 -9.95
N ALA A 25 15.74 15.75 -11.15
CA ALA A 25 15.24 14.43 -11.52
C ALA A 25 15.83 13.99 -12.87
N SER A 26 17.13 14.25 -13.06
CA SER A 26 17.91 13.77 -14.21
C SER A 26 19.41 13.81 -13.90
N GLU A 27 19.94 12.73 -13.32
CA GLU A 27 21.28 12.16 -13.56
C GLU A 27 21.53 10.95 -12.62
N GLY A 28 20.55 10.05 -12.56
CA GLY A 28 20.64 8.77 -11.85
C GLY A 28 20.92 7.62 -12.81
N GLY A 29 22.17 7.47 -13.24
CA GLY A 29 22.66 6.23 -13.86
C GLY A 29 22.10 5.86 -15.24
N ASP A 30 22.33 6.71 -16.25
CA ASP A 30 22.00 6.43 -17.68
C ASP A 30 22.97 5.40 -18.33
N GLY A 31 23.38 4.39 -17.54
CA GLY A 31 24.19 3.27 -18.00
C GLY A 31 23.32 2.27 -18.73
N ALA A 32 23.56 2.11 -20.04
CA ALA A 32 22.87 1.12 -20.86
C ALA A 32 22.90 -0.27 -20.20
N ALA A 33 21.73 -0.90 -20.07
CA ALA A 33 21.58 -2.15 -19.32
C ALA A 33 22.48 -3.26 -19.89
N LYS A 34 23.38 -3.79 -19.08
CA LYS A 34 24.35 -4.83 -19.48
C LYS A 34 23.69 -6.20 -19.49
N THR A 35 24.17 -7.15 -20.29
CA THR A 35 23.77 -8.55 -20.17
C THR A 35 24.22 -9.11 -18.83
N SER A 36 23.31 -9.65 -18.01
CA SER A 36 23.69 -10.22 -16.70
C SER A 36 24.72 -11.34 -16.85
N ALA A 37 25.73 -11.35 -16.00
CA ALA A 37 26.71 -12.42 -15.93
C ALA A 37 26.10 -13.78 -15.56
N PHE A 38 24.97 -13.79 -14.83
CA PHE A 38 24.32 -15.00 -14.28
C PHE A 38 23.16 -15.52 -15.13
N TRP A 39 22.53 -14.67 -15.95
CA TRP A 39 21.52 -15.11 -16.91
C TRP A 39 22.09 -15.33 -18.32
N GLY A 40 23.00 -14.46 -18.76
CA GLY A 40 23.38 -14.38 -20.17
C GLY A 40 22.33 -13.64 -21.01
N ALA A 41 22.29 -13.85 -22.31
CA ALA A 41 21.33 -13.19 -23.21
C ALA A 41 19.95 -13.88 -23.24
N ALA A 42 19.90 -15.17 -22.95
CA ALA A 42 18.77 -16.08 -23.19
C ALA A 42 18.56 -17.11 -22.05
N GLY A 43 19.22 -16.90 -20.91
CA GLY A 43 19.28 -17.86 -19.79
C GLY A 43 20.33 -18.94 -19.99
N GLU A 44 21.24 -18.82 -20.98
CA GLU A 44 22.27 -19.82 -21.28
C GLU A 44 23.33 -19.98 -20.19
N LYS A 45 23.33 -19.10 -19.18
CA LYS A 45 24.20 -19.18 -17.99
C LYS A 45 23.45 -19.54 -16.70
N TRP A 46 22.13 -19.66 -16.78
CA TRP A 46 21.28 -19.99 -15.64
C TRP A 46 20.84 -21.45 -15.68
N GLU A 47 21.03 -22.13 -14.56
CA GLU A 47 20.49 -23.46 -14.27
C GLU A 47 19.65 -23.41 -12.98
N PRO A 48 18.61 -24.26 -12.82
CA PRO A 48 17.70 -24.21 -11.67
C PRO A 48 18.34 -24.50 -10.30
N ASP A 49 19.52 -25.14 -10.28
CA ASP A 49 20.34 -25.41 -9.10
C ASP A 49 21.52 -24.41 -8.94
N GLY A 50 21.52 -23.35 -9.74
CA GLY A 50 22.45 -22.22 -9.64
C GLY A 50 22.10 -21.24 -8.52
N PRO A 51 22.62 -19.99 -8.55
CA PRO A 51 22.49 -19.03 -7.46
C PRO A 51 21.04 -18.58 -7.18
N PHE A 52 20.13 -18.74 -8.13
CA PHE A 52 18.71 -18.44 -7.96
C PHE A 52 17.83 -19.48 -8.65
N ILE A 53 16.73 -19.84 -7.98
CA ILE A 53 15.82 -20.92 -8.38
C ILE A 53 14.95 -20.57 -9.61
N ASP A 54 14.19 -21.55 -10.09
CA ASP A 54 13.14 -21.33 -11.11
C ASP A 54 11.86 -20.76 -10.46
N PHE A 55 11.61 -19.47 -10.69
CA PHE A 55 10.42 -18.74 -10.23
C PHE A 55 9.27 -18.77 -11.25
N SER A 56 9.44 -19.35 -12.44
CA SER A 56 8.43 -19.31 -13.51
C SER A 56 7.08 -19.93 -13.10
N TYR A 57 7.06 -20.76 -12.06
CA TYR A 57 5.89 -21.46 -11.54
C TYR A 57 5.02 -20.62 -10.60
N ALA A 58 5.39 -19.37 -10.31
CA ALA A 58 4.51 -18.48 -9.57
C ALA A 58 3.24 -18.12 -10.36
N GLY A 59 2.11 -17.98 -9.67
CA GLY A 59 0.83 -17.53 -10.20
C GLY A 59 -0.18 -18.64 -10.50
N TYR A 60 -1.37 -18.21 -10.90
CA TYR A 60 -2.53 -19.04 -11.25
C TYR A 60 -2.14 -20.20 -12.17
N ARG A 61 -2.41 -21.43 -11.72
CA ARG A 61 -2.05 -22.69 -12.42
C ARG A 61 -0.59 -22.72 -12.86
N GLY A 62 0.30 -22.21 -12.02
CA GLY A 62 1.73 -22.17 -12.23
C GLY A 62 2.18 -21.22 -13.34
N SER A 63 1.34 -20.24 -13.70
CA SER A 63 1.45 -19.48 -14.95
C SER A 63 1.44 -20.35 -16.22
N ASP A 64 0.75 -21.49 -16.23
CA ASP A 64 0.48 -22.27 -17.46
C ASP A 64 -0.88 -21.92 -18.11
N ALA A 65 -1.76 -21.19 -17.43
CA ALA A 65 -3.06 -20.77 -17.93
C ALA A 65 -3.30 -19.26 -17.79
N ALA A 66 -4.14 -18.70 -18.66
CA ALA A 66 -4.63 -17.33 -18.50
C ALA A 66 -5.69 -17.24 -17.39
N LEU A 67 -5.73 -16.10 -16.68
CA LEU A 67 -6.75 -15.82 -15.66
C LEU A 67 -8.16 -15.86 -16.29
N PRO A 68 -9.05 -16.76 -15.83
CA PRO A 68 -10.32 -17.03 -16.51
C PRO A 68 -11.26 -15.81 -16.44
N ARG A 69 -12.22 -15.74 -17.37
CA ARG A 69 -13.22 -14.67 -17.40
C ARG A 69 -14.64 -15.21 -17.68
N PRO A 70 -15.18 -16.06 -16.79
CA PRO A 70 -16.51 -16.66 -16.95
C PRO A 70 -17.63 -15.62 -17.09
N PRO A 71 -18.76 -15.97 -17.73
CA PRO A 71 -19.91 -15.07 -17.92
C PRO A 71 -20.63 -14.78 -16.59
N ILE A 72 -21.34 -13.65 -16.54
CA ILE A 72 -22.08 -13.19 -15.35
C ILE A 72 -23.23 -14.16 -15.02
N THR A 73 -23.28 -14.67 -13.78
CA THR A 73 -24.36 -15.52 -13.26
C THR A 73 -25.45 -14.70 -12.57
N LYS A 74 -25.07 -13.68 -11.80
CA LYS A 74 -25.97 -12.78 -11.06
C LYS A 74 -25.49 -11.33 -11.04
N ARG A 75 -26.43 -10.42 -10.83
CA ARG A 75 -26.20 -8.98 -10.68
C ARG A 75 -26.65 -8.54 -9.29
N LEU A 76 -25.97 -7.57 -8.68
CA LEU A 76 -26.39 -7.00 -7.40
C LEU A 76 -27.85 -6.50 -7.42
N ALA A 77 -28.32 -6.02 -8.58
CA ALA A 77 -29.71 -5.63 -8.81
C ALA A 77 -30.73 -6.74 -8.52
N ASP A 78 -30.38 -8.01 -8.72
CA ASP A 78 -31.24 -9.17 -8.43
C ASP A 78 -31.56 -9.29 -6.93
N PHE A 79 -30.67 -8.78 -6.08
CA PHE A 79 -30.68 -8.91 -4.61
C PHE A 79 -31.12 -7.63 -3.87
N ARG A 80 -31.21 -6.47 -4.56
CA ARG A 80 -31.68 -5.18 -4.01
C ARG A 80 -33.22 -5.09 -3.81
N LYS A 81 -33.96 -6.16 -4.08
CA LYS A 81 -35.44 -6.20 -3.96
C LYS A 81 -35.90 -5.87 -2.52
N GLY A 82 -37.00 -5.14 -2.41
CA GLY A 82 -37.64 -4.81 -1.13
C GLY A 82 -36.97 -3.70 -0.32
N GLY A 83 -36.21 -2.80 -0.95
CA GLY A 83 -35.61 -1.65 -0.25
C GLY A 83 -34.41 -2.00 0.63
N ARG A 84 -33.75 -3.14 0.37
CA ARG A 84 -32.52 -3.53 1.07
C ARG A 84 -31.41 -2.51 0.86
N SER A 85 -30.63 -2.26 1.91
CA SER A 85 -29.36 -1.55 1.79
C SER A 85 -28.37 -2.33 0.93
N ASP A 86 -27.37 -1.62 0.38
CA ASP A 86 -26.33 -2.23 -0.44
C ASP A 86 -25.57 -3.33 0.29
N GLY A 87 -25.14 -3.10 1.53
CA GLY A 87 -24.45 -4.09 2.34
C GLY A 87 -25.28 -5.34 2.64
N SER A 88 -26.61 -5.22 2.75
CA SER A 88 -27.50 -6.38 2.90
C SER A 88 -27.75 -7.10 1.57
N ALA A 89 -27.82 -6.37 0.44
CA ALA A 89 -27.93 -6.97 -0.88
C ALA A 89 -26.64 -7.70 -1.31
N LEU A 90 -25.47 -7.13 -1.02
CA LEU A 90 -24.15 -7.75 -1.21
C LEU A 90 -24.02 -9.03 -0.38
N GLN A 91 -24.37 -8.98 0.91
CA GLN A 91 -24.32 -10.15 1.80
C GLN A 91 -25.21 -11.28 1.26
N ALA A 92 -26.48 -10.99 0.95
CA ALA A 92 -27.41 -11.98 0.41
C ALA A 92 -26.98 -12.56 -0.95
N MET A 93 -26.28 -11.78 -1.78
CA MET A 93 -25.74 -12.23 -3.05
C MET A 93 -24.54 -13.18 -2.88
N VAL A 94 -23.66 -12.90 -1.92
CA VAL A 94 -22.50 -13.76 -1.60
C VAL A 94 -22.93 -15.02 -0.85
N GLU A 95 -23.90 -14.93 0.06
CA GLU A 95 -24.51 -16.10 0.72
C GLU A 95 -25.18 -17.02 -0.29
N TRP A 96 -26.02 -16.47 -1.20
CA TRP A 96 -26.62 -17.25 -2.28
C TRP A 96 -25.56 -17.97 -3.14
N ALA A 97 -24.42 -17.32 -3.41
CA ALA A 97 -23.32 -17.94 -4.15
C ALA A 97 -22.66 -19.08 -3.37
N ASN A 98 -22.38 -18.87 -2.07
CA ASN A 98 -21.79 -19.88 -1.19
C ASN A 98 -22.70 -21.13 -1.07
N ASP A 99 -24.02 -20.94 -1.06
CA ASP A 99 -25.02 -22.01 -0.99
C ASP A 99 -25.19 -22.79 -2.33
N GLN A 100 -24.57 -22.34 -3.44
CA GLN A 100 -24.65 -23.08 -4.70
C GLN A 100 -23.80 -24.36 -4.65
N PRO A 101 -24.31 -25.52 -5.11
CA PRO A 101 -23.53 -26.75 -5.10
C PRO A 101 -22.32 -26.64 -6.05
N SER A 102 -21.24 -27.36 -5.76
CA SER A 102 -20.01 -27.37 -6.58
C SER A 102 -20.31 -27.68 -8.06
N LYS A 103 -21.19 -28.65 -8.33
CA LYS A 103 -21.66 -29.03 -9.68
C LYS A 103 -22.36 -27.91 -10.48
N ALA A 104 -22.67 -26.76 -9.88
CA ALA A 104 -23.18 -25.60 -10.61
C ALA A 104 -22.08 -24.88 -11.42
N GLY A 105 -20.80 -25.22 -11.22
CA GLY A 105 -19.67 -24.63 -11.92
C GLY A 105 -19.44 -23.17 -11.50
N TRP A 106 -19.13 -22.32 -12.47
CA TRP A 106 -18.82 -20.91 -12.27
C TRP A 106 -20.01 -20.08 -11.75
N VAL A 107 -19.80 -19.39 -10.62
CA VAL A 107 -20.73 -18.39 -10.08
C VAL A 107 -20.08 -17.01 -10.12
N VAL A 108 -20.51 -16.17 -11.03
CA VAL A 108 -19.99 -14.81 -11.21
C VAL A 108 -21.01 -13.79 -10.72
N LEU A 109 -20.62 -13.06 -9.70
CA LEU A 109 -21.38 -12.00 -9.04
C LEU A 109 -20.92 -10.65 -9.59
N SER A 110 -21.82 -9.91 -10.23
CA SER A 110 -21.49 -8.63 -10.86
C SER A 110 -22.04 -7.43 -10.10
N LEU A 111 -21.18 -6.43 -9.93
CA LEU A 111 -21.47 -5.14 -9.33
C LEU A 111 -21.63 -4.07 -10.44
N PRO A 112 -22.61 -3.17 -10.33
CA PRO A 112 -22.74 -2.05 -11.27
C PRO A 112 -21.64 -1.00 -11.06
N ALA A 113 -21.51 -0.08 -12.01
CA ALA A 113 -20.78 1.17 -11.80
C ALA A 113 -21.47 2.04 -10.73
N GLY A 114 -20.70 2.93 -10.11
CA GLY A 114 -21.11 3.77 -8.99
C GLY A 114 -20.51 3.35 -7.65
N GLN A 115 -20.81 4.12 -6.61
CA GLN A 115 -20.46 3.81 -5.23
C GLN A 115 -21.53 2.88 -4.62
N ILE A 116 -21.08 1.86 -3.89
CA ILE A 116 -21.90 0.83 -3.27
C ILE A 116 -21.46 0.72 -1.82
N GLN A 117 -22.36 0.96 -0.87
CA GLN A 117 -21.99 0.99 0.55
C GLN A 117 -21.84 -0.42 1.13
N LEU A 118 -20.70 -0.70 1.76
CA LEU A 118 -20.43 -1.95 2.47
C LEU A 118 -20.14 -1.67 3.95
N ASP A 119 -20.94 -2.26 4.84
CA ASP A 119 -20.93 -2.03 6.29
C ASP A 119 -20.58 -3.29 7.11
N ARG A 120 -20.18 -4.38 6.44
CA ARG A 120 -19.72 -5.65 7.03
C ARG A 120 -18.75 -6.39 6.09
N PRO A 121 -17.86 -7.27 6.58
CA PRO A 121 -17.03 -8.10 5.70
C PRO A 121 -17.85 -9.08 4.85
N LEU A 122 -17.44 -9.28 3.60
CA LEU A 122 -17.95 -10.33 2.73
C LEU A 122 -17.00 -11.54 2.78
N SER A 123 -17.53 -12.76 2.69
CA SER A 123 -16.72 -13.98 2.65
C SER A 123 -17.18 -14.90 1.53
N ILE A 124 -16.33 -15.10 0.53
CA ILE A 124 -16.51 -16.15 -0.50
C ILE A 124 -15.94 -17.44 0.07
N ARG A 125 -16.76 -18.49 0.12
CA ARG A 125 -16.43 -19.80 0.73
C ARG A 125 -16.74 -20.98 -0.19
N ARG A 126 -16.77 -20.71 -1.50
CA ARG A 126 -17.07 -21.69 -2.55
C ARG A 126 -16.11 -21.47 -3.71
N SER A 127 -15.47 -22.55 -4.16
CA SER A 127 -14.65 -22.58 -5.38
C SER A 127 -15.41 -22.07 -6.62
N GLN A 128 -14.68 -21.68 -7.66
CA GLN A 128 -15.26 -21.20 -8.93
C GLN A 128 -16.23 -20.02 -8.74
N THR A 129 -15.92 -19.11 -7.80
CA THR A 129 -16.74 -17.95 -7.49
C THR A 129 -15.97 -16.66 -7.74
N VAL A 130 -16.56 -15.74 -8.51
CA VAL A 130 -15.91 -14.47 -8.90
C VAL A 130 -16.77 -13.28 -8.52
N LEU A 131 -16.21 -12.32 -7.79
CA LEU A 131 -16.80 -10.99 -7.57
C LEU A 131 -16.19 -9.99 -8.57
N ARG A 132 -17.01 -9.46 -9.48
CA ARG A 132 -16.57 -8.60 -10.59
C ARG A 132 -17.28 -7.24 -10.54
N GLY A 133 -16.53 -6.14 -10.52
CA GLY A 133 -17.06 -4.80 -10.76
C GLY A 133 -17.18 -4.44 -12.25
N ALA A 134 -17.69 -3.25 -12.52
CA ALA A 134 -17.77 -2.71 -13.88
C ALA A 134 -16.43 -2.14 -14.40
N GLY A 135 -15.39 -2.13 -13.57
CA GLY A 135 -14.08 -1.55 -13.82
C GLY A 135 -13.54 -0.90 -12.54
N ARG A 136 -12.21 -0.97 -12.35
CA ARG A 136 -11.51 -0.39 -11.17
C ARG A 136 -11.93 1.05 -10.88
N ASP A 137 -11.96 1.88 -11.92
CA ASP A 137 -12.29 3.30 -11.86
C ASP A 137 -13.81 3.57 -12.05
N ALA A 138 -14.65 2.52 -12.07
CA ALA A 138 -16.10 2.59 -12.32
C ALA A 138 -16.96 2.07 -11.15
N THR A 139 -16.52 1.03 -10.42
CA THR A 139 -17.21 0.47 -9.25
C THR A 139 -16.40 0.73 -7.99
N THR A 140 -17.01 1.37 -6.97
CA THR A 140 -16.38 1.56 -5.66
C THR A 140 -17.20 0.93 -4.55
N LEU A 141 -16.65 -0.06 -3.84
CA LEU A 141 -17.15 -0.53 -2.55
C LEU A 141 -16.67 0.44 -1.47
N TYR A 142 -17.58 1.23 -0.89
CA TYR A 142 -17.24 2.23 0.12
C TYR A 142 -17.54 1.72 1.54
N ILE A 143 -16.50 1.65 2.37
CA ILE A 143 -16.54 1.06 3.71
C ILE A 143 -16.39 2.15 4.78
N THR A 144 -17.46 2.36 5.55
CA THR A 144 -17.52 3.40 6.59
C THR A 144 -17.15 2.92 7.99
N LYS A 145 -17.07 1.60 8.22
CA LYS A 145 -16.82 0.97 9.53
C LYS A 145 -15.55 0.14 9.51
N SER A 146 -14.72 0.24 10.54
CA SER A 146 -13.56 -0.64 10.74
C SER A 146 -14.00 -2.00 11.29
N LEU A 147 -13.16 -3.05 11.21
CA LEU A 147 -13.46 -4.33 11.86
C LEU A 147 -13.71 -4.18 13.37
N SER A 148 -12.95 -3.29 14.03
CA SER A 148 -13.16 -2.89 15.44
C SER A 148 -14.51 -2.20 15.74
N GLN A 149 -15.27 -1.79 14.72
CA GLN A 149 -16.60 -1.20 14.84
C GLN A 149 -17.73 -2.17 14.41
N VAL A 150 -17.41 -3.43 14.11
CA VAL A 150 -18.36 -4.47 13.69
C VAL A 150 -18.36 -5.61 14.71
N ASP A 151 -18.88 -5.33 15.90
CA ASP A 151 -19.10 -6.33 16.95
C ASP A 151 -20.02 -7.47 16.45
N ARG A 152 -19.53 -8.71 16.50
CA ARG A 152 -20.28 -9.93 16.18
C ARG A 152 -20.60 -10.74 17.45
N THR A 153 -21.29 -10.14 18.42
CA THR A 153 -21.74 -10.85 19.63
C THR A 153 -23.15 -11.46 19.47
N GLY A 154 -24.00 -10.91 18.60
CA GLY A 154 -25.33 -11.45 18.29
C GLY A 154 -25.35 -12.25 16.99
N GLY A 155 -25.27 -13.59 17.06
CA GLY A 155 -25.54 -14.44 15.89
C GLY A 155 -24.91 -15.83 15.86
N LEU A 156 -23.95 -16.14 16.75
CA LEU A 156 -23.30 -17.45 16.80
C LEU A 156 -24.30 -18.56 17.17
N LYS A 157 -24.31 -19.66 16.41
CA LYS A 157 -25.16 -20.84 16.67
C LYS A 157 -24.31 -22.06 17.01
N PRO A 158 -24.76 -22.96 17.91
CA PRO A 158 -24.15 -24.28 18.07
C PRO A 158 -24.07 -25.02 16.72
N GLY A 159 -22.88 -25.53 16.38
CA GLY A 159 -22.60 -26.15 15.07
C GLY A 159 -22.01 -25.22 14.01
N GLN A 160 -21.80 -23.93 14.30
CA GLN A 160 -21.12 -23.00 13.40
C GLN A 160 -19.59 -23.18 13.45
N LEU A 161 -18.96 -23.36 12.29
CA LEU A 161 -17.49 -23.39 12.18
C LEU A 161 -16.87 -22.04 12.53
N VAL A 162 -15.84 -22.06 13.37
CA VAL A 162 -14.95 -20.95 13.72
C VAL A 162 -13.50 -21.45 13.64
N SER A 163 -12.63 -20.66 13.00
CA SER A 163 -11.21 -20.99 12.87
C SER A 163 -10.41 -20.43 14.04
N VAL A 164 -9.57 -21.27 14.64
CA VAL A 164 -8.47 -20.92 15.55
C VAL A 164 -7.28 -21.80 15.15
N MET A 165 -6.07 -21.23 15.08
CA MET A 165 -4.85 -21.90 14.59
C MET A 165 -3.72 -21.79 15.64
N TYR A 166 -2.87 -22.82 15.80
CA TYR A 166 -1.44 -22.80 16.22
C TYR A 166 -0.93 -24.18 16.76
N ARG A 167 0.10 -24.80 16.15
CA ARG A 167 1.29 -25.44 16.82
C ARG A 167 2.39 -25.93 15.84
N GLU A 168 3.57 -26.27 16.38
CA GLU A 168 4.90 -26.45 15.73
C GLU A 168 5.20 -27.87 15.13
N SER A 169 6.33 -28.06 14.41
CA SER A 169 7.61 -28.53 15.01
C SER A 169 8.90 -28.11 14.26
N GLY A 170 9.97 -27.76 15.00
CA GLY A 170 11.10 -26.94 14.51
C GLY A 170 12.19 -27.56 13.61
N ALA A 171 11.96 -28.71 12.95
CA ALA A 171 12.98 -29.31 12.07
C ALA A 171 13.13 -28.57 10.71
N LEU A 172 12.02 -28.05 10.16
CA LEU A 172 12.01 -27.33 8.88
C LEU A 172 12.83 -26.01 8.92
N ALA A 173 12.87 -25.35 10.08
CA ALA A 173 13.50 -24.05 10.26
C ALA A 173 15.02 -24.04 10.00
N GLN A 174 15.73 -25.15 10.27
CA GLN A 174 17.17 -25.25 9.99
C GLN A 174 17.45 -25.37 8.48
N GLU A 175 16.50 -25.93 7.74
CA GLU A 175 16.64 -26.32 6.33
C GLU A 175 16.34 -25.15 5.38
N ILE A 176 15.36 -24.31 5.73
CA ILE A 176 15.12 -23.02 5.05
C ILE A 176 16.33 -22.07 5.16
N MET A 177 17.14 -22.25 6.21
CA MET A 177 18.31 -21.43 6.53
C MET A 177 19.65 -22.09 6.17
N GLU A 178 19.64 -23.21 5.44
CA GLU A 178 20.83 -23.98 5.02
C GLU A 178 21.83 -24.26 6.17
N GLY A 179 21.32 -24.41 7.40
CA GLY A 179 22.10 -24.70 8.60
C GLY A 179 22.92 -23.55 9.22
N GLU A 180 22.95 -22.35 8.62
CA GLU A 180 23.86 -21.26 9.06
C GLU A 180 23.18 -19.93 9.45
N GLY A 181 21.85 -19.86 9.38
CA GLY A 181 21.08 -18.71 9.89
C GLY A 181 20.80 -18.76 11.39
N ARG A 182 20.49 -17.60 12.00
CA ARG A 182 19.82 -17.57 13.31
C ARG A 182 18.41 -18.15 13.14
N VAL A 183 18.19 -19.38 13.58
CA VAL A 183 16.85 -19.98 13.70
C VAL A 183 16.12 -19.30 14.85
N GLY A 184 14.93 -18.77 14.56
CA GLY A 184 14.09 -18.13 15.57
C GLY A 184 13.44 -19.12 16.54
N SER A 185 13.21 -18.70 17.78
CA SER A 185 12.44 -19.46 18.78
C SER A 185 10.98 -19.03 18.88
N GLY A 186 10.59 -17.94 18.20
CA GLY A 186 9.26 -17.34 18.30
C GLY A 186 8.27 -17.83 17.22
N SER A 187 7.25 -18.58 17.64
CA SER A 187 5.95 -18.77 16.94
C SER A 187 6.00 -19.14 15.45
N ILE A 188 6.52 -20.33 15.12
CA ILE A 188 6.61 -20.84 13.75
C ILE A 188 5.66 -22.03 13.56
N GLY A 189 4.62 -21.88 12.72
CA GLY A 189 4.00 -23.03 12.06
C GLY A 189 4.99 -23.58 11.01
N ASN A 190 5.35 -24.86 11.09
CA ASN A 190 6.44 -25.44 10.30
C ASN A 190 5.94 -26.30 9.12
N ASP A 191 4.77 -25.99 8.57
CA ASP A 191 4.19 -26.72 7.44
C ASP A 191 4.43 -25.95 6.13
N LEU A 192 5.49 -26.30 5.41
CA LEU A 192 5.74 -25.80 4.05
C LEU A 192 4.99 -26.66 3.02
N TYR A 193 3.91 -26.12 2.48
CA TYR A 193 3.17 -26.76 1.38
C TYR A 193 3.79 -26.39 0.03
N PHE A 194 4.63 -27.28 -0.51
CA PHE A 194 5.05 -27.26 -1.92
C PHE A 194 4.06 -28.05 -2.77
N THR A 195 3.42 -27.41 -3.75
CA THR A 195 2.35 -28.06 -4.53
C THR A 195 2.65 -28.02 -6.03
N THR A 196 3.01 -29.18 -6.56
CA THR A 196 3.29 -29.41 -7.99
C THR A 196 2.33 -30.47 -8.53
N PRO A 197 1.90 -30.37 -9.81
CA PRO A 197 1.26 -31.49 -10.48
C PRO A 197 2.17 -32.73 -10.47
N ILE A 198 1.56 -33.90 -10.30
CA ILE A 198 2.22 -35.19 -10.55
C ILE A 198 2.39 -35.35 -12.07
N LYS A 199 3.56 -35.85 -12.48
CA LYS A 199 3.91 -36.17 -13.88
C LYS A 199 3.60 -37.63 -14.22
N SER A 200 3.97 -38.56 -13.33
CA SER A 200 3.62 -39.99 -13.42
C SER A 200 3.65 -40.64 -12.03
N VAL A 201 2.95 -41.78 -11.89
CA VAL A 201 3.01 -42.66 -10.72
C VAL A 201 3.33 -44.06 -11.20
N GLU A 202 4.39 -44.66 -10.67
CA GLU A 202 4.91 -45.97 -11.07
C GLU A 202 5.19 -46.79 -9.80
N GLY A 203 4.22 -47.61 -9.39
CA GLY A 203 4.30 -48.37 -8.13
C GLY A 203 4.28 -47.44 -6.92
N LYS A 204 5.41 -47.33 -6.20
CA LYS A 204 5.59 -46.40 -5.06
C LYS A 204 6.32 -45.10 -5.44
N THR A 205 6.82 -44.98 -6.68
CA THR A 205 7.56 -43.82 -7.19
C THR A 205 6.58 -42.79 -7.74
N VAL A 206 6.76 -41.52 -7.39
CA VAL A 206 5.88 -40.40 -7.79
C VAL A 206 6.74 -39.32 -8.42
N THR A 207 6.76 -39.29 -9.75
CA THR A 207 7.52 -38.26 -10.47
C THR A 207 6.74 -36.95 -10.47
N LEU A 208 7.35 -35.87 -10.01
CA LEU A 208 6.75 -34.53 -9.97
C LEU A 208 6.99 -33.77 -11.29
N ARG A 209 6.12 -32.81 -11.64
CA ARG A 209 6.29 -31.96 -12.84
C ARG A 209 7.42 -30.93 -12.68
N ARG A 210 7.67 -30.45 -11.46
CA ARG A 210 8.76 -29.55 -11.08
C ARG A 210 9.73 -30.30 -10.17
N ALA A 211 11.03 -30.02 -10.27
CA ALA A 211 12.00 -30.50 -9.29
C ALA A 211 11.66 -29.95 -7.89
N LEU A 212 12.02 -30.69 -6.84
CA LEU A 212 11.90 -30.16 -5.48
C LEU A 212 12.84 -28.96 -5.32
N PRO A 213 12.39 -27.85 -4.72
CA PRO A 213 13.21 -26.66 -4.53
C PRO A 213 14.22 -26.79 -3.39
N LEU A 214 14.01 -27.75 -2.50
CA LEU A 214 14.87 -28.09 -1.36
C LEU A 214 15.18 -29.59 -1.42
N ASP A 215 16.38 -29.98 -1.01
CA ASP A 215 16.73 -31.40 -0.87
C ASP A 215 15.96 -32.01 0.31
N ILE A 216 15.37 -33.19 0.14
CA ILE A 216 14.82 -33.95 1.27
C ILE A 216 15.98 -34.63 2.01
N LYS A 217 16.04 -34.44 3.33
CA LYS A 217 17.01 -35.08 4.22
C LYS A 217 16.29 -36.05 5.16
N ASP A 218 17.00 -37.10 5.60
CA ASP A 218 16.46 -38.13 6.51
C ASP A 218 15.94 -37.59 7.87
N SER A 219 16.34 -36.36 8.24
CA SER A 219 15.85 -35.62 9.41
C SER A 219 14.48 -34.95 9.22
N MET A 220 13.97 -34.87 7.99
CA MET A 220 12.69 -34.24 7.66
C MET A 220 11.55 -35.25 7.71
N ASN A 221 10.48 -34.93 8.44
CA ASN A 221 9.23 -35.68 8.39
C ASN A 221 8.39 -35.27 7.17
N VAL A 222 8.77 -35.72 5.97
CA VAL A 222 8.07 -35.39 4.72
C VAL A 222 6.93 -36.39 4.47
N ALA A 223 5.74 -35.87 4.18
CA ALA A 223 4.58 -36.66 3.75
C ALA A 223 4.00 -36.09 2.44
N LEU A 224 3.62 -36.98 1.52
CA LEU A 224 2.68 -36.63 0.46
C LEU A 224 1.28 -36.60 1.07
N VAL A 225 0.68 -35.42 1.14
CA VAL A 225 -0.67 -35.21 1.67
C VAL A 225 -1.63 -34.85 0.56
N ASP A 226 -2.88 -35.30 0.67
CA ASP A 226 -3.96 -34.83 -0.18
C ASP A 226 -4.19 -33.32 0.00
N ASN A 227 -4.74 -32.69 -1.03
CA ASN A 227 -4.75 -31.23 -1.19
C ASN A 227 -5.32 -30.48 0.04
N TRP A 228 -4.47 -29.70 0.71
CA TRP A 228 -4.79 -28.95 1.92
C TRP A 228 -5.62 -27.68 1.66
N PHE A 229 -5.60 -27.16 0.43
CA PHE A 229 -6.33 -25.94 0.06
C PHE A 229 -7.82 -26.22 -0.10
N THR A 230 -8.64 -25.42 0.58
CA THR A 230 -10.09 -25.66 0.71
C THR A 230 -10.92 -25.01 -0.39
N LEU A 231 -10.34 -24.09 -1.17
CA LEU A 231 -11.01 -23.33 -2.21
C LEU A 231 -10.11 -23.21 -3.44
N GLU A 232 -10.70 -23.25 -4.64
CA GLU A 232 -9.99 -23.09 -5.91
C GLU A 232 -10.76 -22.21 -6.90
N ASP A 233 -10.08 -21.65 -7.90
CA ASP A 233 -10.71 -20.84 -8.95
C ASP A 233 -11.54 -19.65 -8.38
N VAL A 234 -11.06 -19.00 -7.30
CA VAL A 234 -11.74 -17.84 -6.67
C VAL A 234 -11.14 -16.53 -7.20
N GLY A 235 -12.01 -15.57 -7.56
CA GLY A 235 -11.61 -14.31 -8.18
C GLY A 235 -12.23 -13.06 -7.56
N ILE A 236 -11.45 -11.99 -7.39
CA ILE A 236 -11.96 -10.63 -7.11
C ILE A 236 -11.38 -9.66 -8.13
N GLU A 237 -12.24 -8.95 -8.87
CA GLU A 237 -11.77 -8.18 -10.03
C GLU A 237 -12.56 -6.93 -10.40
N ASP A 238 -11.89 -6.04 -11.14
CA ASP A 238 -12.47 -4.88 -11.83
C ASP A 238 -13.24 -3.91 -10.88
N LEU A 239 -12.67 -3.57 -9.71
CA LEU A 239 -13.31 -2.68 -8.71
C LEU A 239 -12.31 -1.89 -7.84
N THR A 240 -12.79 -0.83 -7.17
CA THR A 240 -12.10 -0.16 -6.04
C THR A 240 -12.76 -0.54 -4.72
N ILE A 241 -11.97 -0.75 -3.66
CA ILE A 241 -12.42 -0.80 -2.26
C ILE A 241 -11.88 0.44 -1.56
N GLU A 242 -12.75 1.35 -1.15
CA GLU A 242 -12.36 2.58 -0.46
C GLU A 242 -12.86 2.56 0.98
N PHE A 243 -11.93 2.70 1.92
CA PHE A 243 -12.25 2.92 3.32
C PHE A 243 -12.41 4.41 3.59
N LYS A 244 -13.35 4.77 4.47
CA LYS A 244 -13.45 6.12 5.03
C LYS A 244 -12.07 6.56 5.52
N TRP A 245 -11.60 7.74 5.07
CA TRP A 245 -10.33 8.26 5.55
C TRP A 245 -10.36 8.50 7.06
N GLU A 246 -9.42 7.89 7.78
CA GLU A 246 -9.08 8.19 9.16
C GLU A 246 -7.55 8.18 9.31
N ARG A 247 -7.03 8.87 10.33
CA ARG A 247 -5.62 8.82 10.72
C ARG A 247 -5.23 7.35 10.95
N TYR A 248 -4.09 6.92 10.39
CA TYR A 248 -3.55 5.59 10.65
C TYR A 248 -3.13 5.53 12.12
N GLY A 249 -3.30 4.35 12.73
CA GLY A 249 -2.84 4.10 14.09
C GLY A 249 -1.31 4.08 14.19
N GLU A 250 -0.83 3.38 15.19
CA GLU A 250 0.57 2.99 15.28
C GLU A 250 0.72 1.53 14.83
N HIS A 251 1.98 1.07 14.71
CA HIS A 251 2.32 -0.30 14.36
C HIS A 251 1.69 -1.29 15.36
N HIS A 252 0.91 -2.25 14.87
CA HIS A 252 0.10 -3.19 15.68
C HIS A 252 -1.07 -2.53 16.44
N GLN A 253 -1.48 -1.32 16.05
CA GLN A 253 -2.67 -0.63 16.57
C GLN A 253 -3.63 -0.27 15.41
N GLU A 254 -3.72 -1.16 14.42
CA GLU A 254 -4.63 -1.03 13.28
C GLU A 254 -6.09 -1.03 13.76
N ARG A 255 -6.95 -0.24 13.10
CA ARG A 255 -8.41 -0.32 13.36
C ARG A 255 -9.04 -1.53 12.67
N GLY A 256 -8.32 -2.12 11.71
CA GLY A 256 -8.78 -3.23 10.90
C GLY A 256 -9.45 -2.76 9.62
N TYR A 257 -8.92 -1.72 8.97
CA TYR A 257 -9.25 -1.41 7.58
C TYR A 257 -8.42 -2.31 6.64
N SER A 258 -8.76 -3.61 6.61
CA SER A 258 -8.15 -4.61 5.74
C SER A 258 -8.94 -4.78 4.44
N GLY A 259 -8.28 -4.64 3.29
CA GLY A 259 -8.89 -4.66 1.96
C GLY A 259 -9.32 -6.05 1.49
N ILE A 260 -8.37 -6.84 0.97
CA ILE A 260 -8.62 -8.22 0.51
C ILE A 260 -7.69 -9.17 1.25
N GLU A 261 -8.27 -10.27 1.72
CA GLU A 261 -7.55 -11.41 2.29
C GLU A 261 -7.89 -12.67 1.48
N LEU A 262 -6.86 -13.39 1.04
CA LEU A 262 -6.95 -14.70 0.41
C LEU A 262 -6.34 -15.72 1.36
N GLU A 263 -7.19 -16.48 2.05
CA GLU A 263 -6.79 -17.51 3.00
C GLU A 263 -7.21 -18.90 2.50
N ARG A 264 -6.28 -19.86 2.53
CA ARG A 264 -6.50 -21.29 2.17
C ARG A 264 -7.11 -21.49 0.77
N VAL A 265 -6.69 -20.66 -0.18
CA VAL A 265 -7.05 -20.78 -1.60
C VAL A 265 -5.91 -21.39 -2.42
N GLN A 266 -6.26 -22.10 -3.49
CA GLN A 266 -5.35 -22.40 -4.60
C GLN A 266 -5.86 -21.80 -5.90
N ASP A 267 -5.01 -21.66 -6.92
CA ASP A 267 -5.40 -21.29 -8.29
C ASP A 267 -6.45 -20.17 -8.32
N SER A 268 -6.14 -19.05 -7.65
CA SER A 268 -7.08 -17.95 -7.37
C SER A 268 -6.44 -16.61 -7.69
N TRP A 269 -7.24 -15.55 -7.86
CA TRP A 269 -6.72 -14.27 -8.32
C TRP A 269 -7.40 -13.02 -7.78
N VAL A 270 -6.62 -11.93 -7.75
CA VAL A 270 -7.11 -10.56 -7.69
C VAL A 270 -6.67 -9.86 -8.98
N ARG A 271 -7.58 -9.22 -9.72
CA ARG A 271 -7.26 -8.59 -11.01
C ARG A 271 -7.84 -7.19 -11.13
N ASN A 272 -7.02 -6.19 -11.42
CA ASN A 272 -7.44 -4.81 -11.65
C ASN A 272 -8.25 -4.24 -10.47
N VAL A 273 -7.66 -4.29 -9.27
CA VAL A 273 -8.29 -3.84 -8.02
C VAL A 273 -7.47 -2.75 -7.35
N ARG A 274 -8.13 -1.66 -6.94
CA ARG A 274 -7.54 -0.62 -6.08
C ARG A 274 -8.10 -0.75 -4.66
N VAL A 275 -7.24 -0.57 -3.66
CA VAL A 275 -7.64 -0.40 -2.26
C VAL A 275 -7.18 0.98 -1.77
N VAL A 276 -8.06 1.72 -1.08
CA VAL A 276 -7.85 3.13 -0.73
C VAL A 276 -8.05 3.37 0.76
N ASN A 277 -7.12 4.09 1.40
CA ASN A 277 -7.10 4.42 2.83
C ASN A 277 -7.01 3.19 3.78
N VAL A 278 -6.39 2.10 3.32
CA VAL A 278 -6.24 0.83 4.06
C VAL A 278 -5.21 0.88 5.19
N ASP A 279 -5.49 0.11 6.25
CA ASP A 279 -4.47 -0.35 7.20
C ASP A 279 -3.68 -1.52 6.58
N ASN A 280 -4.37 -2.49 5.96
CA ASN A 280 -3.79 -3.62 5.24
C ASN A 280 -4.42 -3.73 3.84
N GLY A 281 -3.60 -3.76 2.78
CA GLY A 281 -4.09 -3.76 1.40
C GLY A 281 -4.54 -5.13 0.92
N PHE A 282 -3.56 -5.97 0.55
CA PHE A 282 -3.77 -7.32 0.03
C PHE A 282 -2.96 -8.32 0.87
N LEU A 283 -3.66 -9.26 1.50
CA LEU A 283 -3.05 -10.31 2.32
C LEU A 283 -3.27 -11.67 1.64
N VAL A 284 -2.21 -12.44 1.46
CA VAL A 284 -2.29 -13.83 1.02
C VAL A 284 -1.72 -14.70 2.14
N SER A 285 -2.48 -15.69 2.59
CA SER A 285 -2.10 -16.56 3.71
C SER A 285 -2.49 -18.02 3.45
N ASN A 286 -1.62 -18.96 3.83
CA ASN A 286 -1.86 -20.40 3.72
C ASN A 286 -2.33 -20.84 2.30
N SER A 287 -1.80 -20.25 1.23
CA SER A 287 -2.34 -20.35 -0.14
C SER A 287 -1.28 -20.67 -1.21
N ASN A 288 -1.67 -21.24 -2.35
CA ASN A 288 -0.75 -21.63 -3.44
C ASN A 288 -1.22 -21.23 -4.84
N ARG A 289 -0.30 -20.95 -5.78
CA ARG A 289 -0.62 -20.60 -7.19
C ARG A 289 -1.64 -19.46 -7.30
N VAL A 290 -1.41 -18.38 -6.57
CA VAL A 290 -2.28 -17.19 -6.55
C VAL A 290 -1.70 -16.09 -7.43
N THR A 291 -2.53 -15.35 -8.17
CA THR A 291 -2.09 -14.15 -8.93
C THR A 291 -2.80 -12.88 -8.47
N LEU A 292 -2.02 -11.88 -8.05
CA LEU A 292 -2.48 -10.51 -7.83
C LEU A 292 -1.96 -9.66 -9.01
N GLN A 293 -2.81 -9.30 -9.97
CA GLN A 293 -2.41 -8.55 -11.17
C GLN A 293 -3.07 -7.17 -11.28
N GLY A 294 -2.30 -6.13 -11.59
CA GLY A 294 -2.86 -4.80 -11.85
C GLY A 294 -3.43 -4.14 -10.59
N ILE A 295 -2.84 -4.43 -9.43
CA ILE A 295 -3.34 -4.01 -8.12
C ILE A 295 -2.74 -2.66 -7.69
N GLU A 296 -3.51 -1.87 -6.93
CA GLU A 296 -3.05 -0.58 -6.42
C GLU A 296 -3.43 -0.36 -4.94
N VAL A 297 -2.47 0.09 -4.13
CA VAL A 297 -2.68 0.57 -2.75
C VAL A 297 -2.51 2.09 -2.72
N ALA A 298 -3.57 2.82 -2.41
CA ALA A 298 -3.61 4.27 -2.49
C ALA A 298 -4.16 4.95 -1.22
N VAL A 299 -3.97 6.27 -1.14
CA VAL A 299 -4.57 7.13 -0.11
C VAL A 299 -5.15 8.38 -0.76
N THR A 300 -6.29 8.83 -0.25
CA THR A 300 -6.91 10.11 -0.65
C THR A 300 -6.10 11.31 -0.16
N LYS A 301 -5.48 11.18 1.03
CA LYS A 301 -4.47 12.07 1.62
C LYS A 301 -3.68 11.28 2.66
N GLY A 302 -2.44 11.68 2.94
CA GLY A 302 -1.58 10.96 3.89
C GLY A 302 -2.26 10.78 5.27
N ARG A 303 -2.18 9.57 5.83
CA ARG A 303 -2.87 9.15 7.06
C ARG A 303 -2.05 9.37 8.34
N GLN A 304 -0.76 9.71 8.21
CA GLN A 304 0.07 10.32 9.27
C GLN A 304 0.16 9.51 10.59
N GLY A 305 0.21 8.18 10.53
CA GLY A 305 0.42 7.34 11.72
C GLY A 305 1.86 7.47 12.24
N ASN A 306 2.02 7.85 13.51
CA ASN A 306 3.30 8.25 14.11
C ASN A 306 3.85 7.17 15.05
N GLY A 307 4.22 6.00 14.52
CA GLY A 307 4.86 4.93 15.28
C GLY A 307 6.12 4.40 14.59
N ASN A 308 7.14 4.01 15.36
CA ASN A 308 8.37 3.34 14.89
C ASN A 308 8.99 3.96 13.60
N GLY A 309 9.25 5.27 13.57
CA GLY A 309 9.89 5.94 12.42
C GLY A 309 8.95 6.41 11.30
N GLY A 310 7.69 6.72 11.63
CA GLY A 310 6.72 7.32 10.70
C GLY A 310 7.05 8.77 10.28
N PRO A 311 6.14 9.45 9.55
CA PRO A 311 4.74 9.11 9.35
C PRO A 311 4.49 7.98 8.34
N TRP A 312 3.50 7.14 8.66
CA TRP A 312 3.03 6.02 7.83
C TRP A 312 1.58 6.23 7.39
N ASP A 313 1.21 5.62 6.25
CA ASP A 313 -0.16 5.58 5.74
C ASP A 313 -0.92 4.30 6.10
N GLY A 314 -0.21 3.22 6.48
CA GLY A 314 -0.78 1.93 6.84
C GLY A 314 0.30 0.92 7.19
N HIS A 315 -0.12 -0.30 7.53
CA HIS A 315 0.74 -1.39 7.98
C HIS A 315 1.31 -2.17 6.79
N TRP A 316 0.52 -3.04 6.13
CA TRP A 316 0.94 -3.84 4.96
C TRP A 316 0.28 -3.38 3.66
N GLY A 317 1.07 -3.12 2.62
CA GLY A 317 0.53 -2.92 1.26
C GLY A 317 0.15 -4.26 0.61
N VAL A 318 1.13 -5.15 0.42
CA VAL A 318 0.93 -6.54 -0.01
C VAL A 318 1.77 -7.48 0.86
N ARG A 319 1.14 -8.48 1.48
CA ARG A 319 1.79 -9.48 2.35
C ARG A 319 1.58 -10.89 1.83
N LEU A 320 2.63 -11.70 1.83
CA LEU A 320 2.58 -13.15 1.64
C LEU A 320 3.02 -13.84 2.94
N GLY A 321 2.17 -14.66 3.56
CA GLY A 321 2.52 -15.48 4.73
C GLY A 321 2.13 -16.94 4.53
N TYR A 322 2.94 -17.90 4.95
CA TYR A 322 2.70 -19.35 4.79
C TYR A 322 2.20 -19.76 3.38
N SER A 323 2.65 -19.06 2.33
CA SER A 323 2.11 -19.17 0.98
C SER A 323 3.21 -19.42 -0.04
N THR A 324 2.87 -20.15 -1.10
CA THR A 324 3.83 -20.63 -2.12
C THR A 324 3.35 -20.31 -3.54
N ASP A 325 4.29 -20.12 -4.47
CA ASP A 325 3.98 -19.87 -5.89
C ASP A 325 2.99 -18.70 -6.11
N VAL A 326 3.08 -17.61 -5.33
CA VAL A 326 2.23 -16.42 -5.52
C VAL A 326 2.90 -15.45 -6.49
N LEU A 327 2.17 -14.97 -7.50
CA LEU A 327 2.62 -13.94 -8.44
C LEU A 327 1.88 -12.63 -8.17
N VAL A 328 2.60 -11.62 -7.69
CA VAL A 328 2.14 -10.23 -7.61
C VAL A 328 2.76 -9.48 -8.79
N GLN A 329 1.93 -9.08 -9.76
CA GLN A 329 2.39 -8.49 -11.02
C GLN A 329 1.69 -7.14 -11.29
N ASP A 330 2.39 -6.21 -11.95
CA ASP A 330 1.84 -4.94 -12.44
C ASP A 330 1.23 -4.11 -11.28
N PHE A 331 1.99 -3.95 -10.19
CA PHE A 331 1.48 -3.43 -8.92
C PHE A 331 1.96 -2.01 -8.60
N SER A 332 1.08 -1.23 -7.96
CA SER A 332 1.30 0.18 -7.60
C SER A 332 1.09 0.45 -6.11
N ILE A 333 2.09 1.00 -5.42
CA ILE A 333 1.99 1.39 -3.99
C ILE A 333 2.17 2.91 -3.86
N GLN A 334 1.05 3.64 -3.81
CA GLN A 334 0.99 5.09 -3.69
C GLN A 334 0.90 5.58 -2.24
N ALA A 335 0.50 4.71 -1.32
CA ALA A 335 0.52 4.93 0.12
C ALA A 335 1.92 4.64 0.71
N LYS A 336 2.38 5.45 1.67
CA LYS A 336 3.62 5.18 2.43
C LYS A 336 3.36 4.12 3.51
N MET A 337 3.24 2.87 3.08
CA MET A 337 3.03 1.72 3.98
C MET A 337 4.30 1.40 4.76
N ARG A 338 4.16 0.94 6.01
CA ARG A 338 5.29 0.47 6.82
C ARG A 338 6.00 -0.70 6.13
N HIS A 339 5.26 -1.74 5.75
CA HIS A 339 5.73 -2.80 4.86
C HIS A 339 5.01 -2.64 3.52
N ALA A 340 5.70 -2.14 2.50
CA ALA A 340 5.05 -1.84 1.22
C ALA A 340 4.67 -3.11 0.46
N VAL A 341 5.64 -3.98 0.23
CA VAL A 341 5.43 -5.34 -0.28
C VAL A 341 6.39 -6.28 0.40
N GLY A 342 6.01 -7.54 0.60
CA GLY A 342 6.92 -8.49 1.20
C GLY A 342 6.34 -9.82 1.61
N ALA A 343 7.22 -10.63 2.18
CA ALA A 343 6.89 -11.90 2.79
C ALA A 343 7.06 -11.84 4.30
N ASP A 344 6.34 -12.70 5.01
CA ASP A 344 6.62 -13.11 6.39
C ASP A 344 6.37 -14.62 6.55
N SER A 345 6.64 -15.14 7.74
CA SER A 345 6.07 -16.40 8.21
C SER A 345 6.13 -17.55 7.19
N GLY A 346 7.33 -17.93 6.73
CA GLY A 346 7.54 -19.10 5.88
C GLY A 346 6.97 -19.02 4.45
N ALA A 347 6.61 -17.83 3.95
CA ALA A 347 6.23 -17.69 2.54
C ALA A 347 7.44 -17.86 1.61
N MET A 348 7.24 -18.56 0.48
CA MET A 348 8.30 -18.96 -0.45
C MET A 348 7.84 -19.01 -1.91
N PHE A 349 8.77 -19.25 -2.84
CA PHE A 349 8.52 -19.50 -4.28
C PHE A 349 7.75 -18.41 -5.02
N SER A 350 7.67 -17.21 -4.44
CA SER A 350 6.73 -16.18 -4.84
C SER A 350 7.45 -14.99 -5.46
N VAL A 351 6.72 -14.25 -6.30
CA VAL A 351 7.27 -13.25 -7.21
C VAL A 351 6.53 -11.94 -7.04
N TYR A 352 7.28 -10.86 -6.89
CA TYR A 352 6.87 -9.48 -7.08
C TYR A 352 7.49 -8.96 -8.38
N SER A 353 6.66 -8.73 -9.39
CA SER A 353 7.05 -8.43 -10.78
C SER A 353 6.44 -7.10 -11.24
N ASN A 354 7.22 -6.27 -11.96
CA ASN A 354 6.77 -4.99 -12.52
C ASN A 354 6.10 -4.07 -11.47
N GLY A 355 6.87 -3.71 -10.45
CA GLY A 355 6.40 -2.95 -9.29
C GLY A 355 6.74 -1.46 -9.37
N ARG A 356 5.81 -0.57 -9.01
CA ARG A 356 6.04 0.88 -8.93
C ARG A 356 5.54 1.43 -7.59
N MET A 357 6.39 2.13 -6.85
CA MET A 357 6.06 2.67 -5.53
C MET A 357 6.38 4.15 -5.42
N LYS A 358 5.71 4.84 -4.49
CA LYS A 358 5.99 6.24 -4.14
C LYS A 358 7.11 6.36 -3.09
N ASP A 359 7.04 5.56 -2.03
CA ASP A 359 8.03 5.44 -0.95
C ASP A 359 7.82 4.09 -0.24
N GLY A 360 8.49 3.05 -0.74
CA GLY A 360 8.29 1.66 -0.29
C GLY A 360 9.57 0.90 0.07
N ASN A 361 9.40 -0.26 0.69
CA ASN A 361 10.44 -1.23 1.00
C ASN A 361 10.04 -2.63 0.52
N LEU A 362 11.05 -3.49 0.35
CA LEU A 362 10.91 -4.91 0.05
C LEU A 362 11.15 -5.68 1.36
N GLU A 363 10.07 -5.99 2.06
CA GLU A 363 10.07 -6.60 3.39
C GLU A 363 10.18 -8.13 3.30
N MET A 364 10.95 -8.74 4.21
CA MET A 364 11.06 -10.20 4.34
C MET A 364 10.71 -10.70 5.76
N HIS A 365 10.56 -9.76 6.71
CA HIS A 365 9.98 -9.86 8.06
C HIS A 365 10.48 -10.99 8.96
N ARG A 366 11.59 -11.65 8.60
CA ARG A 366 12.12 -12.85 9.26
C ARG A 366 11.09 -14.00 9.22
N GLY A 367 11.13 -14.90 10.19
CA GLY A 367 10.16 -16.00 10.29
C GLY A 367 10.30 -17.02 9.16
N HIS A 368 11.51 -17.21 8.63
CA HIS A 368 11.86 -18.16 7.59
C HIS A 368 11.19 -17.92 6.22
N SER A 369 10.82 -16.67 5.89
CA SER A 369 10.52 -16.28 4.51
C SER A 369 11.78 -16.41 3.63
N ALA A 370 11.71 -17.12 2.52
CA ALA A 370 12.86 -17.41 1.66
C ALA A 370 12.44 -17.52 0.20
N GLN A 371 13.38 -17.54 -0.75
CA GLN A 371 13.06 -17.81 -2.16
C GLN A 371 11.92 -16.91 -2.68
N ILE A 372 12.01 -15.61 -2.39
CA ILE A 372 11.14 -14.57 -2.96
C ILE A 372 11.92 -13.83 -4.05
N LEU A 373 11.32 -13.65 -5.22
CA LEU A 373 11.87 -12.84 -6.30
C LEU A 373 11.19 -11.47 -6.33
N PHE A 374 11.96 -10.40 -6.18
CA PHE A 374 11.54 -9.04 -6.55
C PHE A 374 12.21 -8.70 -7.88
N THR A 375 11.44 -8.37 -8.92
CA THR A 375 11.98 -8.16 -10.26
C THR A 375 11.31 -7.01 -11.02
N ASP A 376 12.13 -6.14 -11.62
CA ASP A 376 11.72 -4.86 -12.21
C ASP A 376 10.84 -4.03 -11.25
N VAL A 377 11.43 -3.59 -10.14
CA VAL A 377 10.72 -2.82 -9.11
C VAL A 377 11.38 -1.46 -8.88
N HIS A 378 10.58 -0.40 -9.01
CA HIS A 378 11.00 0.97 -8.74
C HIS A 378 10.38 1.48 -7.43
N LEU A 379 11.22 1.77 -6.44
CA LEU A 379 10.84 2.07 -5.06
C LEU A 379 10.44 3.53 -4.80
N GLY A 380 10.54 4.38 -5.83
CA GLY A 380 10.21 5.80 -5.75
C GLY A 380 11.24 6.57 -4.91
N ALA A 381 10.78 7.45 -4.02
CA ALA A 381 11.63 8.28 -3.16
C ALA A 381 12.22 7.52 -1.95
N SER A 382 12.22 6.18 -1.97
CA SER A 382 12.60 5.36 -0.81
C SER A 382 14.06 5.54 -0.39
N THR A 383 14.24 5.88 0.88
CA THR A 383 15.56 5.83 1.56
C THR A 383 15.84 4.46 2.18
N ARG A 384 14.85 3.56 2.19
CA ARG A 384 14.70 2.38 3.07
C ARG A 384 14.42 1.08 2.28
N GLY A 385 14.94 0.98 1.06
CA GLY A 385 14.48 0.00 0.07
C GLY A 385 14.53 -1.47 0.51
N PHE A 386 15.56 -1.85 1.28
CA PHE A 386 15.72 -3.19 1.86
C PHE A 386 15.54 -3.19 3.39
N ALA A 387 14.86 -2.19 3.94
CA ALA A 387 14.58 -2.13 5.36
C ALA A 387 13.62 -3.26 5.75
N SER A 388 14.11 -4.16 6.60
CA SER A 388 13.36 -5.31 7.09
C SER A 388 13.16 -5.27 8.60
N SER A 389 12.10 -5.92 9.08
CA SER A 389 11.66 -5.86 10.48
C SER A 389 11.35 -7.26 11.03
N GLY A 390 10.29 -7.43 11.82
CA GLY A 390 10.06 -8.63 12.62
C GLY A 390 10.89 -8.65 13.92
N PRO A 391 10.50 -9.47 14.92
CA PRO A 391 11.16 -9.52 16.22
C PRO A 391 12.51 -10.24 16.15
N ASP A 392 13.44 -9.87 17.02
CA ASP A 392 14.83 -10.35 16.94
C ASP A 392 14.99 -11.87 17.18
N ASP A 393 13.99 -12.52 17.79
CA ASP A 393 13.89 -13.95 18.01
C ASP A 393 13.16 -14.71 16.89
N ALA A 394 12.76 -14.05 15.79
CA ALA A 394 12.23 -14.69 14.57
C ALA A 394 13.32 -15.00 13.53
N GLY A 395 14.59 -14.79 13.86
CA GLY A 395 15.73 -15.17 13.02
C GLY A 395 16.21 -14.09 12.05
N SER A 396 16.94 -14.50 11.02
CA SER A 396 17.45 -13.59 9.96
C SER A 396 16.30 -12.98 9.15
N SER A 397 16.49 -11.77 8.60
CA SER A 397 15.46 -11.05 7.83
C SER A 397 14.94 -11.82 6.63
N SER A 398 15.80 -12.57 5.94
CA SER A 398 15.48 -13.46 4.82
C SER A 398 16.19 -14.82 4.98
N GLY A 399 15.57 -15.88 4.48
CA GLY A 399 16.24 -17.14 4.16
C GLY A 399 16.92 -17.11 2.78
N ALA A 400 17.46 -18.26 2.39
CA ALA A 400 18.31 -18.43 1.21
C ALA A 400 17.58 -18.16 -0.13
N TYR A 401 18.36 -17.86 -1.18
CA TYR A 401 17.97 -17.70 -2.58
C TYR A 401 16.92 -16.61 -2.89
N THR A 402 16.54 -15.79 -1.90
CA THR A 402 15.79 -14.55 -2.13
C THR A 402 16.57 -13.67 -3.10
N THR A 403 15.88 -13.15 -4.11
CA THR A 403 16.51 -12.55 -5.29
C THR A 403 15.91 -11.19 -5.58
N PHE A 404 16.78 -10.19 -5.61
CA PHE A 404 16.47 -8.80 -5.95
C PHE A 404 17.06 -8.51 -7.33
N TRP A 405 16.20 -8.34 -8.33
CA TRP A 405 16.58 -8.23 -9.75
C TRP A 405 16.11 -6.91 -10.37
N ASN A 406 17.03 -6.02 -10.73
CA ASN A 406 16.73 -4.66 -11.21
C ASN A 406 15.81 -3.89 -10.25
N ILE A 407 16.33 -3.59 -9.05
CA ILE A 407 15.64 -2.80 -8.02
C ILE A 407 16.18 -1.37 -7.99
N ASP A 408 15.34 -0.40 -8.33
CA ASP A 408 15.74 0.99 -8.56
C ASP A 408 14.95 1.99 -7.68
N SER A 409 15.39 3.25 -7.63
CA SER A 409 14.74 4.35 -6.91
C SER A 409 15.03 5.68 -7.59
N ASN A 410 14.33 6.75 -7.17
CA ASN A 410 14.62 8.12 -7.62
C ASN A 410 16.10 8.53 -7.41
N SER A 411 16.81 7.87 -6.49
CA SER A 411 18.22 8.15 -6.19
C SER A 411 19.23 7.28 -6.97
N GLY A 412 18.76 6.42 -7.90
CA GLY A 412 19.57 5.48 -8.69
C GLY A 412 20.36 4.46 -7.86
N THR A 413 20.16 4.46 -6.53
CA THR A 413 20.99 3.77 -5.55
C THR A 413 20.17 3.41 -4.32
N GLN A 414 20.57 2.34 -3.62
CA GLN A 414 19.86 1.78 -2.48
C GLN A 414 20.70 1.84 -1.19
N PRO A 415 20.09 1.85 0.01
CA PRO A 415 20.82 1.53 1.23
C PRO A 415 21.30 0.07 1.17
N LEU A 416 22.33 -0.27 1.95
CA LEU A 416 22.63 -1.68 2.22
C LEU A 416 21.47 -2.32 3.00
N PRO A 417 21.17 -3.62 2.83
CA PRO A 417 20.18 -4.32 3.65
C PRO A 417 20.57 -4.26 5.13
N ASP A 418 19.66 -3.82 5.98
CA ASP A 418 19.89 -3.63 7.41
C ASP A 418 19.07 -4.59 8.27
N HIS A 419 19.65 -4.95 9.41
CA HIS A 419 19.08 -5.90 10.36
C HIS A 419 19.35 -5.38 11.77
N ASN A 420 18.35 -5.41 12.65
CA ASN A 420 18.48 -4.95 14.04
C ASN A 420 19.70 -5.58 14.73
N GLY A 421 20.60 -4.74 15.26
CA GLY A 421 21.77 -5.21 16.01
C GLY A 421 22.93 -5.79 15.17
N ALA A 422 22.91 -5.66 13.84
CA ALA A 422 24.02 -6.07 12.97
C ALA A 422 24.45 -4.94 12.02
N ALA A 423 25.67 -5.02 11.48
CA ALA A 423 26.12 -4.07 10.46
C ALA A 423 25.33 -4.26 9.14
N PRO A 424 24.91 -3.17 8.46
CA PRO A 424 24.28 -3.27 7.15
C PRO A 424 25.14 -4.01 6.14
N GLY A 425 24.52 -4.86 5.31
CA GLY A 425 25.19 -5.74 4.36
C GLY A 425 25.76 -7.03 4.94
N SER A 426 25.65 -7.27 6.26
CA SER A 426 26.14 -8.51 6.88
C SER A 426 25.21 -9.72 6.64
N CYS A 427 25.78 -10.93 6.74
CA CYS A 427 25.05 -12.19 6.56
C CYS A 427 23.91 -12.42 7.57
N VAL A 428 23.80 -11.60 8.63
CA VAL A 428 22.70 -11.66 9.62
C VAL A 428 21.36 -11.28 8.98
N TYR A 429 21.37 -10.47 7.91
CA TYR A 429 20.17 -10.20 7.11
C TYR A 429 19.67 -11.46 6.38
N GLY A 430 20.56 -12.39 6.02
CA GLY A 430 20.22 -13.72 5.50
C GLY A 430 21.36 -14.37 4.69
N PRO A 431 21.38 -15.70 4.54
CA PRO A 431 22.33 -16.42 3.70
C PRO A 431 21.95 -16.34 2.21
N ASP A 432 22.92 -16.50 1.31
CA ASP A 432 22.74 -16.79 -0.12
C ASP A 432 21.71 -15.91 -0.87
N ILE A 433 21.74 -14.60 -0.60
CA ILE A 433 20.85 -13.60 -1.23
C ILE A 433 21.48 -13.08 -2.52
N ASN A 434 20.66 -12.88 -3.54
CA ASN A 434 21.09 -12.35 -4.84
C ASN A 434 20.65 -10.88 -4.99
N PHE A 435 21.61 -10.01 -5.31
CA PHE A 435 21.40 -8.61 -5.65
C PHE A 435 21.94 -8.35 -7.06
N ILE A 436 21.09 -8.54 -8.07
CA ILE A 436 21.42 -8.44 -9.49
C ILE A 436 20.76 -7.19 -10.09
N GLY A 437 21.49 -6.33 -10.77
CA GLY A 437 20.93 -5.08 -11.27
C GLY A 437 20.65 -4.04 -10.19
N VAL A 438 21.33 -4.13 -9.03
CA VAL A 438 21.09 -3.26 -7.86
C VAL A 438 22.35 -2.46 -7.53
N THR A 439 22.25 -1.14 -7.45
CA THR A 439 23.39 -0.26 -7.07
C THR A 439 23.24 0.20 -5.61
N PHE A 440 24.25 0.00 -4.77
CA PHE A 440 24.24 0.47 -3.38
C PHE A 440 24.92 1.84 -3.24
N ARG A 441 24.42 2.71 -2.35
CA ARG A 441 24.94 4.07 -2.09
C ARG A 441 26.38 4.08 -1.57
N GLN A 442 26.74 3.05 -0.81
CA GLN A 442 28.09 2.83 -0.30
C GLN A 442 28.39 1.34 -0.46
N ALA A 443 29.50 1.02 -1.12
CA ALA A 443 30.03 -0.33 -1.19
C ALA A 443 30.73 -0.68 0.14
N GLY A 444 29.93 -0.89 1.20
CA GLY A 444 30.39 -1.59 2.40
C GLY A 444 30.70 -3.05 2.09
N LYS A 445 31.35 -3.76 3.01
CA LYS A 445 31.57 -5.20 2.85
C LYS A 445 30.21 -5.92 2.88
N LEU A 446 29.80 -6.49 1.75
CA LEU A 446 28.66 -7.40 1.69
C LEU A 446 29.01 -8.74 2.33
N CYS A 447 27.98 -9.52 2.68
CA CYS A 447 28.13 -10.92 3.04
C CYS A 447 28.84 -11.68 1.91
N ASP A 448 29.86 -12.48 2.25
CA ASP A 448 30.67 -13.20 1.24
C ASP A 448 29.87 -14.29 0.50
N ARG A 449 28.70 -14.66 1.02
CA ARG A 449 27.74 -15.59 0.41
C ARG A 449 26.75 -14.92 -0.56
N TRP A 450 26.71 -13.59 -0.65
CA TRP A 450 25.76 -12.90 -1.53
C TRP A 450 26.30 -12.76 -2.94
N VAL A 451 25.43 -12.98 -3.93
CA VAL A 451 25.76 -12.71 -5.33
C VAL A 451 25.44 -11.25 -5.62
N TYR A 452 26.45 -10.47 -6.02
CA TYR A 452 26.29 -9.05 -6.31
C TYR A 452 26.68 -8.70 -7.75
N GLU A 453 25.72 -8.21 -8.53
CA GLU A 453 25.96 -7.64 -9.86
C GLU A 453 25.40 -6.20 -9.91
N PRO A 454 26.25 -5.17 -9.73
CA PRO A 454 25.80 -3.77 -9.69
C PRO A 454 25.40 -3.24 -11.07
N GLY A 455 24.48 -2.27 -11.09
CA GLY A 455 24.01 -1.58 -12.29
C GLY A 455 23.05 -2.41 -13.14
N ARG A 456 22.03 -1.75 -13.70
CA ARG A 456 20.89 -2.34 -14.43
C ARG A 456 21.32 -3.42 -15.44
N VAL A 457 20.62 -4.55 -15.42
CA VAL A 457 20.89 -5.71 -16.29
C VAL A 457 19.75 -6.02 -17.25
N THR A 458 20.07 -6.75 -18.33
CA THR A 458 19.10 -7.48 -19.15
C THR A 458 19.13 -8.98 -18.81
N PRO A 459 17.97 -9.67 -18.78
CA PRO A 459 16.61 -9.17 -18.98
C PRO A 459 16.18 -8.16 -17.89
N PRO A 460 15.25 -7.23 -18.18
CA PRO A 460 14.73 -6.32 -17.17
C PRO A 460 14.00 -7.09 -16.06
N ASN A 461 13.24 -8.12 -16.45
CA ASN A 461 12.41 -8.94 -15.57
C ASN A 461 12.85 -10.42 -15.65
N LEU A 462 13.27 -11.00 -14.52
CA LEU A 462 13.75 -12.39 -14.46
C LEU A 462 12.61 -13.41 -14.56
N PHE A 463 11.48 -13.14 -13.91
CA PHE A 463 10.32 -14.04 -13.91
C PHE A 463 9.79 -14.25 -15.33
N GLU A 464 9.61 -13.16 -16.09
CA GLU A 464 9.17 -13.23 -17.48
C GLU A 464 10.17 -13.97 -18.37
N ALA A 465 11.47 -13.79 -18.14
CA ALA A 465 12.52 -14.47 -18.89
C ALA A 465 12.56 -15.98 -18.59
N GLN A 466 12.42 -16.38 -17.32
CA GLN A 466 12.27 -17.78 -16.91
C GLN A 466 10.99 -18.41 -17.46
N LEU A 467 9.85 -17.71 -17.37
CA LEU A 467 8.57 -18.19 -17.91
C LEU A 467 8.60 -18.33 -19.45
N ALA A 468 9.21 -17.39 -20.16
CA ALA A 468 9.41 -17.50 -21.60
C ALA A 468 10.34 -18.67 -21.97
N ARG A 469 11.42 -18.91 -21.19
CA ARG A 469 12.30 -20.07 -21.35
C ARG A 469 11.57 -21.38 -21.10
N ARG A 470 10.73 -21.48 -20.06
CA ARG A 470 9.92 -22.68 -19.79
C ARG A 470 8.90 -22.96 -20.90
N ARG A 471 8.23 -21.92 -21.41
CA ARG A 471 7.18 -22.05 -22.44
C ARG A 471 7.69 -22.25 -23.87
N GLY A 472 8.91 -21.82 -24.20
CA GLY A 472 9.40 -21.82 -25.59
C GLY A 472 10.92 -21.92 -25.79
N GLY A 473 11.69 -22.26 -24.75
CA GLY A 473 13.14 -22.38 -24.80
C GLY A 473 13.88 -21.04 -24.89
N ALA A 474 15.22 -21.12 -24.92
CA ALA A 474 16.11 -19.95 -24.86
C ALA A 474 15.86 -18.92 -25.98
N ALA A 475 15.55 -19.37 -27.20
CA ALA A 475 15.26 -18.47 -28.33
C ALA A 475 13.97 -17.63 -28.11
N ALA A 476 12.94 -18.21 -27.50
CA ALA A 476 11.73 -17.47 -27.13
C ALA A 476 12.02 -16.50 -25.98
N ALA A 477 12.81 -16.91 -24.99
CA ALA A 477 13.24 -16.05 -23.88
C ALA A 477 14.04 -14.83 -24.35
N ALA A 478 14.99 -14.99 -25.29
CA ALA A 478 15.75 -13.89 -25.86
C ALA A 478 14.85 -12.87 -26.59
N LYS A 479 13.88 -13.36 -27.37
CA LYS A 479 12.90 -12.50 -28.06
C LYS A 479 11.97 -11.78 -27.08
N ALA A 480 11.52 -12.46 -26.03
CA ALA A 480 10.71 -11.87 -24.96
C ALA A 480 11.50 -10.80 -24.20
N ALA A 481 12.72 -11.10 -23.75
CA ALA A 481 13.61 -10.16 -23.05
C ALA A 481 13.93 -8.91 -23.90
N ALA A 482 14.20 -9.06 -25.20
CA ALA A 482 14.41 -7.95 -26.11
C ALA A 482 13.14 -7.10 -26.35
N THR A 483 11.95 -7.72 -26.26
CA THR A 483 10.66 -7.01 -26.37
C THR A 483 10.37 -6.25 -25.07
N ALA A 484 10.49 -6.91 -23.92
CA ALA A 484 10.33 -6.32 -22.59
C ALA A 484 11.31 -5.16 -22.35
N ALA A 485 12.59 -5.29 -22.75
CA ALA A 485 13.56 -4.20 -22.65
C ALA A 485 13.16 -2.96 -23.49
N ARG A 486 12.58 -3.17 -24.67
CA ARG A 486 12.04 -2.07 -25.51
C ARG A 486 10.78 -1.45 -24.91
N GLN A 487 9.91 -2.27 -24.32
CA GLN A 487 8.69 -1.81 -23.64
C GLN A 487 9.03 -1.00 -22.38
N ALA A 488 9.90 -1.52 -21.52
CA ALA A 488 10.37 -0.82 -20.33
C ALA A 488 11.02 0.54 -20.67
N ALA A 489 11.89 0.59 -21.70
CA ALA A 489 12.47 1.85 -22.16
C ALA A 489 11.41 2.84 -22.70
N ALA A 490 10.38 2.34 -23.40
CA ALA A 490 9.28 3.17 -23.89
C ALA A 490 8.35 3.66 -22.76
N GLU A 491 8.07 2.82 -21.76
CA GLU A 491 7.31 3.17 -20.56
C GLU A 491 8.05 4.17 -19.68
N GLU A 492 9.36 4.02 -19.51
CA GLU A 492 10.20 4.96 -18.78
C GLU A 492 10.24 6.32 -19.50
N ALA A 493 10.39 6.33 -20.82
CA ALA A 493 10.29 7.55 -21.63
C ALA A 493 8.90 8.21 -21.52
N ALA A 494 7.83 7.43 -21.55
CA ALA A 494 6.46 7.92 -21.39
C ALA A 494 6.20 8.46 -19.95
N ALA A 495 6.77 7.82 -18.92
CA ALA A 495 6.68 8.26 -17.54
C ALA A 495 7.47 9.57 -17.32
N LYS A 496 8.69 9.67 -17.86
CA LYS A 496 9.49 10.90 -17.90
C LYS A 496 8.73 12.03 -18.60
N ALA A 497 8.13 11.77 -19.76
CA ALA A 497 7.32 12.75 -20.49
C ALA A 497 6.07 13.19 -19.71
N LYS A 498 5.35 12.26 -19.05
CA LYS A 498 4.18 12.56 -18.22
C LYS A 498 4.55 13.37 -16.96
N ALA A 499 5.68 13.06 -16.33
CA ALA A 499 6.20 13.81 -15.19
C ALA A 499 6.59 15.24 -15.59
N ALA A 500 7.27 15.42 -16.73
CA ALA A 500 7.60 16.73 -17.28
C ALA A 500 6.33 17.55 -17.59
N ALA A 501 5.30 16.93 -18.18
CA ALA A 501 4.02 17.58 -18.45
C ALA A 501 3.29 18.00 -17.16
N ALA A 502 3.31 17.18 -16.11
CA ALA A 502 2.72 17.51 -14.82
C ALA A 502 3.46 18.69 -14.15
N ALA A 503 4.79 18.68 -14.16
CA ALA A 503 5.61 19.78 -13.63
C ALA A 503 5.39 21.09 -14.40
N ALA A 504 5.21 21.02 -15.72
CA ALA A 504 4.88 22.19 -16.53
C ALA A 504 3.48 22.76 -16.19
N ALA A 505 2.48 21.90 -15.97
CA ALA A 505 1.14 22.31 -15.55
C ALA A 505 1.13 22.97 -14.15
N GLU A 506 1.88 22.41 -13.20
CA GLU A 506 2.04 23.00 -11.86
C GLU A 506 2.76 24.36 -11.92
N ALA A 507 3.80 24.49 -12.76
CA ALA A 507 4.49 25.75 -12.99
C ALA A 507 3.57 26.82 -13.61
N GLN A 508 2.70 26.45 -14.56
CA GLN A 508 1.70 27.34 -15.14
C GLN A 508 0.68 27.82 -14.08
N ALA A 509 0.09 26.89 -13.31
CA ALA A 509 -0.86 27.24 -12.26
C ALA A 509 -0.24 28.18 -11.20
N ALA A 510 1.04 27.99 -10.87
CA ALA A 510 1.77 28.88 -9.96
C ALA A 510 2.08 30.26 -10.56
N ALA A 511 2.17 30.37 -11.89
CA ALA A 511 2.31 31.66 -12.60
C ALA A 511 0.96 32.40 -12.66
N ASP A 512 -0.13 31.69 -12.98
CA ASP A 512 -1.48 32.24 -13.03
C ASP A 512 -1.92 32.79 -11.67
N ALA A 513 -1.67 32.04 -10.58
CA ALA A 513 -1.93 32.49 -9.21
C ALA A 513 -1.10 33.74 -8.83
N ALA A 514 0.15 33.83 -9.28
CA ALA A 514 0.98 35.02 -9.05
C ALA A 514 0.49 36.24 -9.84
N HIS A 515 -0.01 36.03 -11.07
CA HIS A 515 -0.61 37.08 -11.87
C HIS A 515 -1.91 37.61 -11.24
N GLN A 516 -2.77 36.72 -10.74
CA GLN A 516 -3.98 37.11 -10.02
C GLN A 516 -3.66 37.91 -8.75
N ALA A 517 -2.71 37.45 -7.92
CA ALA A 517 -2.30 38.18 -6.72
C ALA A 517 -1.73 39.58 -7.03
N ALA A 518 -1.01 39.74 -8.15
CA ALA A 518 -0.52 41.03 -8.61
C ALA A 518 -1.66 41.96 -9.08
N ALA A 519 -2.68 41.42 -9.75
CA ALA A 519 -3.87 42.17 -10.15
C ALA A 519 -4.69 42.64 -8.95
N GLU A 520 -4.90 41.78 -7.95
CA GLU A 520 -5.57 42.12 -6.68
C GLU A 520 -4.82 43.22 -5.91
N ALA A 521 -3.48 43.13 -5.84
CA ALA A 521 -2.65 44.17 -5.22
C ALA A 521 -2.73 45.51 -5.97
N ALA A 522 -2.74 45.50 -7.31
CA ALA A 522 -2.87 46.70 -8.13
C ALA A 522 -4.25 47.37 -7.97
N ALA A 523 -5.32 46.57 -7.92
CA ALA A 523 -6.68 47.07 -7.67
C ALA A 523 -6.78 47.77 -6.30
N LYS A 524 -6.22 47.16 -5.26
CA LYS A 524 -6.19 47.75 -3.92
C LYS A 524 -5.37 49.05 -3.87
N ALA A 525 -4.22 49.10 -4.55
CA ALA A 525 -3.42 50.31 -4.62
C ALA A 525 -4.15 51.47 -5.33
N ALA A 526 -4.94 51.16 -6.37
CA ALA A 526 -5.79 52.13 -7.05
C ALA A 526 -6.92 52.66 -6.16
N GLU A 527 -7.54 51.80 -5.34
CA GLU A 527 -8.55 52.19 -4.35
C GLU A 527 -7.96 53.09 -3.26
N GLU A 528 -6.80 52.75 -2.71
CA GLU A 528 -6.05 53.58 -1.74
C GLU A 528 -5.66 54.94 -2.35
N GLN A 529 -5.24 54.97 -3.63
CA GLN A 529 -4.91 56.21 -4.34
C GLN A 529 -6.14 57.09 -4.63
N ALA A 530 -7.29 56.49 -4.98
CA ALA A 530 -8.55 57.21 -5.15
C ALA A 530 -9.05 57.81 -3.83
N ALA A 531 -8.95 57.07 -2.72
CA ALA A 531 -9.28 57.57 -1.39
C ALA A 531 -8.39 58.76 -0.97
N ALA A 532 -7.08 58.69 -1.25
CA ALA A 532 -6.15 59.78 -1.01
C ALA A 532 -6.47 61.04 -1.85
N GLN A 533 -6.87 60.88 -3.11
CA GLN A 533 -7.31 61.99 -3.95
C GLN A 533 -8.61 62.63 -3.44
N ALA A 534 -9.59 61.82 -3.01
CA ALA A 534 -10.84 62.33 -2.43
C ALA A 534 -10.58 63.12 -1.14
N ALA A 535 -9.71 62.61 -0.24
CA ALA A 535 -9.32 63.32 0.97
C ALA A 535 -8.61 64.66 0.68
N ALA A 536 -7.73 64.70 -0.33
CA ALA A 536 -7.07 65.93 -0.76
C ALA A 536 -8.06 66.95 -1.35
N GLN A 537 -9.06 66.50 -2.11
CA GLN A 537 -10.13 67.36 -2.62
C GLN A 537 -11.01 67.91 -1.50
N GLN A 538 -11.36 67.09 -0.50
CA GLN A 538 -12.11 67.55 0.67
C GLN A 538 -11.32 68.59 1.48
N ALA A 539 -10.03 68.34 1.77
CA ALA A 539 -9.19 69.30 2.47
C ALA A 539 -9.07 70.64 1.71
N ALA A 540 -8.97 70.61 0.38
CA ALA A 540 -8.98 71.81 -0.46
C ALA A 540 -10.32 72.57 -0.41
N ALA A 541 -11.45 71.85 -0.35
CA ALA A 541 -12.78 72.45 -0.19
C ALA A 541 -12.98 73.07 1.21
N GLU A 542 -12.50 72.41 2.27
CA GLU A 542 -12.52 72.93 3.64
C GLU A 542 -11.64 74.18 3.77
N GLN A 543 -10.45 74.19 3.16
CA GLN A 543 -9.58 75.37 3.08
C GLN A 543 -10.29 76.52 2.34
N ALA A 544 -10.89 76.26 1.18
CA ALA A 544 -11.63 77.28 0.43
C ALA A 544 -12.85 77.83 1.19
N ALA A 545 -13.51 77.00 2.00
CA ALA A 545 -14.60 77.43 2.88
C ALA A 545 -14.09 78.30 4.05
N ALA A 546 -12.92 77.97 4.62
CA ALA A 546 -12.27 78.78 5.64
C ALA A 546 -11.84 80.15 5.09
N ASP A 547 -11.20 80.20 3.92
CA ASP A 547 -10.80 81.44 3.24
C ASP A 547 -12.03 82.31 2.89
N ALA A 548 -13.18 81.70 2.56
CA ALA A 548 -14.45 82.39 2.33
C ALA A 548 -15.07 82.93 3.63
N ALA A 549 -14.97 82.18 4.74
CA ALA A 549 -15.42 82.63 6.06
C ALA A 549 -14.54 83.78 6.60
N GLU A 550 -13.23 83.76 6.36
CA GLU A 550 -12.33 84.85 6.71
C GLU A 550 -12.67 86.14 5.93
N LYS A 551 -13.01 86.02 4.64
CA LYS A 551 -13.56 87.13 3.85
C LYS A 551 -14.91 87.64 4.36
N ALA A 552 -15.77 86.77 4.89
CA ALA A 552 -17.04 87.18 5.51
C ALA A 552 -16.81 87.91 6.84
N ALA A 553 -15.84 87.48 7.64
CA ALA A 553 -15.45 88.12 8.91
C ALA A 553 -14.80 89.49 8.74
N ALA A 554 -14.34 89.84 7.54
CA ALA A 554 -13.76 91.15 7.22
C ALA A 554 -14.80 92.27 6.95
N SER A 555 -16.11 91.98 7.04
CA SER A 555 -17.17 92.99 6.93
C SER A 555 -17.66 93.45 8.32
N PRO A 556 -17.67 94.75 8.64
CA PRO A 556 -18.03 95.23 9.97
C PRO A 556 -19.52 95.09 10.26
N SER A 557 -19.83 94.51 11.43
CA SER A 557 -21.20 94.37 11.95
C SER A 557 -21.81 95.74 12.34
N PRO A 558 -23.05 96.05 11.91
CA PRO A 558 -23.82 97.15 12.47
C PRO A 558 -24.60 96.73 13.73
N ALA A 559 -24.80 97.70 14.62
CA ALA A 559 -25.48 97.56 15.92
C ALA A 559 -27.02 97.35 15.79
N PRO A 560 -27.73 96.94 16.86
CA PRO A 560 -29.04 96.29 16.75
C PRO A 560 -30.25 97.25 16.70
N ALA A 561 -31.38 96.72 16.24
CA ALA A 561 -32.70 97.34 16.34
C ALA A 561 -33.77 96.32 16.77
N HIS A 562 -34.86 96.81 17.36
CA HIS A 562 -35.84 96.04 18.13
C HIS A 562 -37.04 95.47 17.34
N ALA A 563 -37.68 94.47 17.98
CA ALA A 563 -39.13 94.25 18.08
C ALA A 563 -39.92 93.50 16.96
N GLU A 564 -40.30 92.27 17.34
CA GLU A 564 -41.69 91.74 17.34
C GLU A 564 -42.36 91.19 16.03
N PRO A 565 -43.51 90.47 16.09
CA PRO A 565 -43.49 89.04 15.70
C PRO A 565 -44.59 88.61 14.69
N ALA A 566 -44.55 87.35 14.22
CA ALA A 566 -45.71 86.41 14.12
C ALA A 566 -45.53 85.21 13.17
N LEU A 567 -45.70 83.98 13.72
CA LEU A 567 -46.56 82.87 13.25
C LEU A 567 -46.43 82.38 11.75
N PRO A 568 -47.23 81.42 11.24
CA PRO A 568 -46.66 80.11 10.89
C PRO A 568 -47.02 79.60 9.47
N ALA A 569 -46.47 78.45 9.04
CA ALA A 569 -47.18 77.38 8.29
C ALA A 569 -46.22 76.26 7.84
N GLU A 570 -46.78 75.05 7.79
CA GLU A 570 -46.23 73.83 7.16
C GLU A 570 -46.79 73.73 5.70
N PRO A 571 -46.99 72.54 5.06
CA PRO A 571 -46.30 71.24 5.06
C PRO A 571 -46.03 70.76 3.58
N ILE A 572 -45.92 69.42 3.35
CA ILE A 572 -46.22 68.70 2.08
C ILE A 572 -45.10 68.77 0.99
N GLU A 573 -44.74 67.72 0.22
CA GLU A 573 -45.30 66.38 -0.03
C GLU A 573 -44.21 65.29 -0.21
N THR A 574 -44.53 64.05 0.17
CA THR A 574 -43.91 62.81 -0.35
C THR A 574 -44.80 62.22 -1.46
N PRO A 575 -44.28 61.47 -2.43
CA PRO A 575 -44.48 60.00 -2.35
C PRO A 575 -43.24 59.18 -2.83
N ALA A 576 -42.83 58.13 -2.11
CA ALA A 576 -43.34 56.74 -2.18
C ALA A 576 -42.79 55.96 -3.42
N GLU A 577 -42.45 54.67 -3.42
CA GLU A 577 -42.28 53.58 -2.44
C GLU A 577 -41.68 52.40 -3.26
N ILE A 578 -40.82 51.49 -2.77
CA ILE A 578 -41.16 50.19 -2.13
C ILE A 578 -39.83 49.48 -1.80
N GLN A 579 -39.80 48.75 -0.67
CA GLN A 579 -38.66 48.02 -0.08
C GLN A 579 -38.61 46.52 -0.61
N PRO A 580 -38.01 45.48 0.04
CA PRO A 580 -37.18 45.43 1.26
C PRO A 580 -35.95 44.50 1.35
N GLN A 581 -34.98 44.98 2.15
CA GLN A 581 -34.23 44.31 3.23
C GLN A 581 -33.44 42.99 3.03
N THR A 582 -32.21 42.97 3.56
CA THR A 582 -31.82 42.13 4.72
C THR A 582 -30.50 42.59 5.36
N THR A 583 -30.38 42.40 6.68
CA THR A 583 -29.18 42.49 7.57
C THR A 583 -29.35 41.39 8.66
N PRO A 584 -28.42 41.07 9.61
CA PRO A 584 -27.17 41.72 10.05
C PRO A 584 -25.98 40.71 10.13
N PRO A 585 -24.93 40.85 11.00
CA PRO A 585 -25.05 40.52 12.44
C PRO A 585 -24.19 41.36 13.43
N LYS A 586 -24.45 41.20 14.74
CA LYS A 586 -23.63 41.68 15.89
C LYS A 586 -23.23 40.54 16.84
N LYS A 587 -22.29 40.82 17.76
CA LYS A 587 -21.50 39.87 18.59
C LYS A 587 -22.02 39.66 20.04
N THR A 588 -21.74 38.46 20.59
CA THR A 588 -21.42 38.11 22.02
C THR A 588 -22.57 38.27 23.06
N THR A 589 -22.79 37.42 24.09
CA THR A 589 -22.02 37.28 25.38
C THR A 589 -22.61 36.11 26.24
N VAL A 590 -21.85 35.05 26.57
CA VAL A 590 -21.36 34.56 27.91
C VAL A 590 -22.31 33.80 28.86
N ALA A 591 -21.85 32.65 29.41
CA ALA A 591 -22.27 32.02 30.68
C ALA A 591 -21.10 31.15 31.26
N VAL A 592 -21.16 30.63 32.52
CA VAL A 592 -19.98 30.10 33.28
C VAL A 592 -20.29 28.97 34.30
N ALA A 593 -19.47 27.88 34.33
CA ALA A 593 -19.16 26.97 35.47
C ALA A 593 -18.15 25.86 35.01
N ALA A 594 -17.00 25.52 35.63
CA ALA A 594 -16.63 25.25 37.05
C ALA A 594 -17.26 23.94 37.58
N ALA A 595 -16.59 22.98 38.23
CA ALA A 595 -15.17 22.72 38.54
C ALA A 595 -14.98 21.16 38.65
N ALA A 596 -13.90 20.50 39.10
CA ALA A 596 -12.64 20.85 39.79
C ALA A 596 -11.53 19.80 39.45
N ALA A 597 -10.58 19.53 40.34
CA ALA A 597 -9.52 18.51 40.21
C ALA A 597 -9.21 17.79 41.55
N ALA A 598 -8.63 16.58 41.50
CA ALA A 598 -7.88 15.92 42.58
C ALA A 598 -6.93 14.86 41.98
N ALA A 599 -5.82 14.54 42.64
CA ALA A 599 -4.70 13.74 42.09
C ALA A 599 -3.98 12.91 43.17
N VAL A 600 -3.14 11.94 42.73
CA VAL A 600 -2.13 11.14 43.48
C VAL A 600 -2.64 10.29 44.68
N ASP A 601 -2.01 9.21 45.13
CA ASP A 601 -0.63 8.71 44.96
C ASP A 601 -0.50 7.15 44.97
N ALA A 602 0.74 6.65 45.05
CA ALA A 602 1.22 5.31 44.67
C ALA A 602 1.19 4.14 45.69
N ALA A 603 1.63 2.97 45.21
CA ALA A 603 2.59 2.01 45.82
C ALA A 603 2.13 0.57 46.17
N ALA A 604 2.74 -0.39 45.43
CA ALA A 604 3.36 -1.66 45.85
C ALA A 604 2.63 -2.71 46.75
N ALA A 605 2.50 -3.95 46.25
CA ALA A 605 3.16 -5.17 46.78
C ALA A 605 2.69 -6.46 46.06
N ALA A 606 3.57 -7.47 45.97
CA ALA A 606 3.29 -8.85 45.54
C ALA A 606 2.88 -9.73 46.78
N PRO A 607 2.50 -11.04 46.69
CA PRO A 607 3.11 -12.09 45.86
C PRO A 607 2.16 -13.12 45.19
N SER A 608 2.76 -14.04 44.42
CA SER A 608 2.17 -15.26 43.85
C SER A 608 1.84 -16.32 44.93
N PRO A 609 1.00 -17.33 44.65
CA PRO A 609 1.59 -18.62 44.25
C PRO A 609 0.83 -19.39 43.15
N ALA A 610 1.56 -20.33 42.50
CA ALA A 610 0.99 -21.38 41.64
C ALA A 610 0.30 -22.49 42.47
N PRO A 611 -0.48 -23.38 41.82
CA PRO A 611 0.14 -24.65 41.41
C PRO A 611 -0.28 -25.16 40.02
N ALA A 612 0.47 -26.15 39.52
CA ALA A 612 0.18 -26.93 38.31
C ALA A 612 -0.29 -28.38 38.69
N PRO A 613 -0.36 -29.35 37.77
CA PRO A 613 -1.53 -29.59 36.93
C PRO A 613 -2.16 -30.98 37.17
N ALA A 614 -3.39 -31.18 36.67
CA ALA A 614 -4.01 -32.51 36.59
C ALA A 614 -4.28 -32.88 35.12
N ALA A 615 -3.70 -33.98 34.66
CA ALA A 615 -3.96 -34.53 33.35
C ALA A 615 -5.32 -35.26 33.32
N ASN A 616 -6.03 -35.18 32.20
CA ASN A 616 -6.96 -36.22 31.81
C ASN A 616 -6.91 -36.40 30.29
N ALA A 617 -6.48 -37.58 29.86
CA ALA A 617 -6.50 -37.97 28.47
C ALA A 617 -7.93 -38.34 28.06
N MET A 618 -8.38 -37.85 26.91
CA MET A 618 -9.54 -38.41 26.24
C MET A 618 -9.19 -38.60 24.76
N ALA A 619 -9.03 -39.86 24.36
CA ALA A 619 -8.68 -40.22 23.00
C ALA A 619 -9.86 -39.98 22.06
N ALA A 620 -9.64 -39.21 21.00
CA ALA A 620 -10.51 -39.15 19.84
C ALA A 620 -9.77 -39.79 18.67
N ALA A 621 -10.25 -40.95 18.22
CA ALA A 621 -9.65 -41.66 17.09
C ALA A 621 -9.96 -40.92 15.78
N ALA A 622 -8.92 -40.47 15.08
CA ALA A 622 -9.02 -40.02 13.70
C ALA A 622 -8.51 -41.15 12.78
N ASN A 623 -9.42 -41.71 11.97
CA ASN A 623 -9.04 -42.61 10.88
C ASN A 623 -8.40 -41.78 9.76
N THR A 624 -7.07 -41.79 9.70
CA THR A 624 -6.31 -41.45 8.50
C THR A 624 -5.56 -42.70 8.06
N ASP A 625 -5.91 -43.24 6.89
CA ASP A 625 -5.13 -44.30 6.24
C ASP A 625 -3.79 -43.75 5.76
N VAL A 626 -2.84 -43.67 6.69
CA VAL A 626 -1.45 -43.30 6.40
C VAL A 626 -0.79 -44.50 5.73
N LEU A 627 -0.57 -44.41 4.43
CA LEU A 627 0.31 -45.33 3.70
C LEU A 627 1.75 -45.13 4.17
N ALA A 628 2.17 -45.91 5.17
CA ALA A 628 3.55 -45.96 5.63
C ALA A 628 4.45 -46.47 4.49
N VAL A 629 5.25 -45.59 3.91
CA VAL A 629 6.28 -45.94 2.93
C VAL A 629 7.58 -46.21 3.66
N GLU A 630 7.91 -47.50 3.85
CA GLU A 630 9.28 -47.88 4.21
C GLU A 630 10.23 -47.51 3.07
N ILE A 631 11.19 -46.63 3.36
CA ILE A 631 12.27 -46.24 2.45
C ILE A 631 13.55 -46.96 2.94
N PRO A 632 14.16 -47.86 2.14
CA PRO A 632 15.44 -48.46 2.50
C PRO A 632 16.56 -47.41 2.43
N ALA A 633 17.47 -47.43 3.41
CA ALA A 633 18.56 -46.46 3.51
C ALA A 633 19.42 -46.40 2.23
N ALA A 634 19.50 -45.21 1.61
CA ALA A 634 20.21 -45.02 0.35
C ALA A 634 21.74 -44.89 0.58
N PRO A 635 22.58 -45.50 -0.29
CA PRO A 635 24.02 -45.27 -0.25
C PRO A 635 24.36 -43.85 -0.72
N ARG A 636 25.40 -43.25 -0.13
CA ARG A 636 25.82 -41.86 -0.40
C ARG A 636 26.22 -41.68 -1.87
N GLY A 637 25.47 -40.85 -2.60
CA GLY A 637 25.82 -40.40 -3.95
C GLY A 637 24.67 -40.52 -4.95
N PHE A 638 23.67 -39.64 -4.86
CA PHE A 638 22.63 -39.49 -5.87
C PHE A 638 22.57 -38.05 -6.38
N LYS A 639 22.24 -37.88 -7.67
CA LYS A 639 21.95 -36.57 -8.26
C LYS A 639 20.46 -36.25 -8.09
N ARG A 640 20.14 -34.97 -7.84
CA ARG A 640 18.76 -34.47 -7.76
C ARG A 640 17.94 -34.89 -9.00
N GLY A 641 16.73 -35.44 -8.80
CA GLY A 641 15.78 -35.64 -9.91
C GLY A 641 14.83 -36.85 -9.87
N THR A 642 14.98 -37.80 -8.93
CA THR A 642 14.16 -39.04 -8.94
C THR A 642 13.76 -39.49 -7.52
N LEU A 643 12.47 -39.82 -7.34
CA LEU A 643 11.84 -40.43 -6.15
C LEU A 643 10.85 -41.51 -6.60
#